data_AF-A0A8C1KVB4-F1
#
_entry.id   AF-A0A8C1KVB4-F1
#
_cell.length_a   1.000
_cell.length_b   1.000
_cell.length_c   1.000
_cell.angle_alpha   90.00
_cell.angle_beta   90.00
_cell.angle_gamma   90.00
#
_symmetry.space_group_name_H-M   'P 1'
#
loop_
_entity.id
_entity.type
_entity.pdbx_description
1 polymer ?
#
loop_
_entity_poly.entity_id
_entity_poly.type
_entity_poly.pdbx_seq_one_letter_code
_entity_poly.pdbx_strand_id
1 'polypeptide(L)'
;LALQFAPFCSALEAGFWHQLTQKKLNDFRLDESPKNIKGYYYNGDPVGLPTRLTLEFSAFDVDGATPARCCPASGTLYNTNTLEAFKTTDKKALLDKAANEIWSVIQSGAVLEDSSILNKFILLTFADLKKYHFYYWFCFPALCFLEGVQLVQEPVSLEQSFSAKQISCLQTAYDNLCVSSGTTAVPHFLLKYTEESVEVAPLKDLTSFFPDLKKITVGVYDPCTLPQHPGWPLRNFLILLAKKWGSQLDVLEVLCFRDRTLQGSRSIQHSIIFRVKLPDLTASAVCPKSVGWEKNAKGAMGPRSVNLSECMDPKRLAESSVDLNLKLMRWRLVPSLDLDKVVSTRCLLLGAGTLGCNVARTLMGWGVRHITFVDNAKISYSNPVRQPLYEFEDCLSGGKAKALAAVDRLKKIFPGVNAEGYNMSIPMPGHPVNFSELTMAQARQDVEQLEKLISEHDVVFLLMDTRESRWLPTVIAASQRKLIVNAALGFDTFVVMRHGLKKPKESQSEESTATITPGTAQTYPCVFHSFSSLFSNIPGHRLGCYFCNDVVAPGDSTRDRTLDQQCTVSRPGLAMIAGALAVELMISVLQHPEEGYAVASSSDDRMNEPPTSLGLVPHQIRGFLSRFDNVLPASLAFDKCTACSPIVLDNYEREGFQFLAKVFNSSHSFLEDLTGLTLLHQETQAAETGLSDHYYLISVCKFMNMLQLHQSAVSLQIHKGF
;
A
#
# COMPACT_ATOMS: atom_id res chain seq x y z
N LEU A 1 54.34 -12.71 -13.80
CA LEU A 1 52.96 -12.28 -13.53
C LEU A 1 52.61 -12.61 -12.08
N ALA A 2 51.86 -11.75 -11.40
CA ALA A 2 51.42 -11.98 -10.02
C ALA A 2 50.00 -12.56 -10.00
N LEU A 3 49.75 -13.53 -9.12
CA LEU A 3 48.43 -14.15 -8.99
C LEU A 3 47.41 -13.16 -8.39
N GLN A 4 46.28 -13.00 -9.07
CA GLN A 4 45.14 -12.21 -8.60
C GLN A 4 43.99 -13.13 -8.17
N PHE A 5 43.14 -12.67 -7.26
CA PHE A 5 42.05 -13.47 -6.67
C PHE A 5 40.73 -12.73 -6.80
N ALA A 6 39.67 -13.46 -7.13
CA ALA A 6 38.32 -12.93 -7.08
C ALA A 6 37.82 -12.87 -5.63
N PRO A 7 37.40 -11.69 -5.13
CA PRO A 7 36.89 -11.56 -3.76
C PRO A 7 35.52 -12.21 -3.59
N PHE A 8 35.25 -12.71 -2.39
CA PHE A 8 33.90 -13.07 -1.99
C PHE A 8 32.96 -11.85 -2.06
N CYS A 9 31.72 -12.11 -2.44
CA CYS A 9 30.60 -11.20 -2.40
C CYS A 9 29.53 -11.79 -1.47
N SER A 10 29.02 -11.02 -0.53
CA SER A 10 27.98 -11.49 0.38
C SER A 10 26.63 -11.61 -0.33
N ALA A 11 25.88 -12.67 -0.03
CA ALA A 11 24.48 -12.84 -0.40
C ALA A 11 23.66 -13.16 0.86
N LEU A 12 22.77 -12.25 1.27
CA LEU A 12 21.90 -12.47 2.44
C LEU A 12 20.46 -12.57 1.98
N GLU A 13 19.79 -13.65 2.35
CA GLU A 13 18.37 -13.83 2.06
C GLU A 13 17.49 -13.06 3.05
N ALA A 14 16.24 -12.78 2.64
CA ALA A 14 15.25 -12.17 3.53
C ALA A 14 15.07 -13.00 4.82
N GLY A 15 15.12 -14.34 4.72
CA GLY A 15 15.03 -15.25 5.85
C GLY A 15 16.09 -15.01 6.94
N PHE A 16 17.31 -14.62 6.56
CA PHE A 16 18.36 -14.26 7.51
C PHE A 16 17.95 -13.04 8.36
N TRP A 17 17.41 -12.00 7.72
CA TRP A 17 17.02 -10.75 8.40
C TRP A 17 15.81 -10.94 9.32
N HIS A 18 14.84 -11.78 8.90
CA HIS A 18 13.76 -12.20 9.77
C HIS A 18 14.28 -12.89 11.03
N GLN A 19 15.22 -13.83 10.87
CA GLN A 19 15.76 -14.57 12.01
C GLN A 19 16.62 -13.67 12.90
N LEU A 20 17.43 -12.77 12.34
CA LEU A 20 18.17 -11.77 13.10
C LEU A 20 17.24 -10.87 13.92
N THR A 21 16.11 -10.46 13.35
CA THR A 21 15.10 -9.64 14.04
C THR A 21 14.50 -10.39 15.23
N GLN A 22 14.09 -11.66 15.03
CA GLN A 22 13.55 -12.50 16.10
C GLN A 22 14.57 -12.74 17.22
N LYS A 23 15.80 -13.12 16.84
CA LYS A 23 16.90 -13.30 17.79
C LYS A 23 17.23 -12.02 18.55
N LYS A 24 17.24 -10.86 17.89
CA LYS A 24 17.54 -9.58 18.53
C LYS A 24 16.47 -9.18 19.54
N LEU A 25 15.18 -9.38 19.22
CA LEU A 25 14.07 -9.03 20.11
C LEU A 25 13.95 -9.99 21.30
N ASN A 26 14.03 -11.29 21.05
CA ASN A 26 13.67 -12.29 22.06
C ASN A 26 14.88 -12.76 22.87
N ASP A 27 16.04 -12.95 22.22
CA ASP A 27 17.20 -13.63 22.80
C ASP A 27 18.29 -12.63 23.18
N PHE A 28 18.80 -11.84 22.24
CA PHE A 28 19.97 -10.97 22.45
C PHE A 28 19.60 -9.71 23.23
N ARG A 29 18.44 -9.09 22.95
CA ARG A 29 18.02 -7.84 23.58
C ARG A 29 19.11 -6.77 23.45
N LEU A 30 19.67 -6.29 24.56
CA LEU A 30 20.76 -5.30 24.58
C LEU A 30 22.16 -5.91 24.43
N ASP A 31 22.29 -7.23 24.48
CA ASP A 31 23.57 -7.92 24.31
C ASP A 31 24.15 -7.66 22.92
N GLU A 32 25.40 -7.18 22.90
CA GLU A 32 26.20 -6.95 21.69
C GLU A 32 27.37 -7.95 21.61
N SER A 33 27.43 -8.95 22.50
CA SER A 33 28.46 -9.96 22.46
C SER A 33 28.44 -10.71 21.12
N PRO A 34 29.63 -11.07 20.57
CA PRO A 34 29.71 -11.68 19.26
C PRO A 34 28.99 -13.02 19.22
N LYS A 35 28.25 -13.30 18.15
CA LYS A 35 27.51 -14.55 17.96
C LYS A 35 28.10 -15.37 16.82
N ASN A 36 28.19 -16.68 17.00
CA ASN A 36 28.60 -17.57 15.92
C ASN A 36 27.44 -17.73 14.93
N ILE A 37 27.77 -17.65 13.65
CA ILE A 37 26.86 -17.91 12.54
C ILE A 37 27.57 -18.79 11.52
N LYS A 38 26.79 -19.51 10.71
CA LYS A 38 27.30 -20.38 9.65
C LYS A 38 26.71 -19.91 8.31
N GLY A 39 27.59 -19.70 7.35
CA GLY A 39 27.24 -19.52 5.95
C GLY A 39 27.74 -20.69 5.13
N TYR A 40 27.55 -20.58 3.83
CA TYR A 40 28.13 -21.53 2.91
C TYR A 40 28.44 -20.86 1.57
N TYR A 41 29.31 -21.48 0.78
CA TYR A 41 29.60 -21.09 -0.59
C TYR A 41 29.56 -22.33 -1.49
N TYR A 42 29.27 -22.13 -2.78
CA TYR A 42 29.04 -23.23 -3.71
C TYR A 42 29.41 -22.83 -5.14
N ASN A 43 29.45 -23.84 -6.01
CA ASN A 43 29.89 -23.71 -7.40
C ASN A 43 28.74 -23.67 -8.40
N GLY A 44 27.58 -23.09 -8.10
CA GLY A 44 26.40 -23.18 -8.98
C GLY A 44 26.11 -21.92 -9.80
N ASP A 45 26.86 -20.84 -9.61
CA ASP A 45 26.62 -19.59 -10.32
C ASP A 45 27.17 -19.62 -11.77
N PRO A 46 26.42 -19.07 -12.75
CA PRO A 46 26.90 -18.88 -14.13
C PRO A 46 28.20 -18.06 -14.23
N VAL A 47 28.92 -18.24 -15.35
CA VAL A 47 30.13 -17.48 -15.67
C VAL A 47 29.86 -15.97 -15.63
N GLY A 48 30.73 -15.23 -14.94
CA GLY A 48 30.64 -13.77 -14.81
C GLY A 48 29.87 -13.27 -13.59
N LEU A 49 29.17 -14.15 -12.85
CA LEU A 49 28.56 -13.77 -11.58
C LEU A 49 29.59 -13.69 -10.44
N PRO A 50 29.35 -12.87 -9.41
CA PRO A 50 30.24 -12.76 -8.26
C PRO A 50 30.44 -14.09 -7.53
N THR A 51 31.62 -14.26 -6.93
CA THR A 51 31.93 -15.39 -6.04
C THR A 51 31.16 -15.24 -4.73
N ARG A 52 30.04 -15.95 -4.55
CA ARG A 52 29.13 -15.70 -3.40
C ARG A 52 29.46 -16.50 -2.15
N LEU A 53 29.25 -15.87 -1.00
CA LEU A 53 29.04 -16.54 0.29
C LEU A 53 27.64 -16.17 0.79
N THR A 54 26.82 -17.19 1.04
CA THR A 54 25.38 -17.05 1.31
C THR A 54 25.06 -17.24 2.79
N LEU A 55 24.17 -16.38 3.30
CA LEU A 55 23.49 -16.55 4.59
C LEU A 55 21.97 -16.64 4.40
N GLU A 56 21.40 -17.71 4.94
CA GLU A 56 19.96 -18.00 4.90
C GLU A 56 19.34 -17.97 6.30
N PHE A 57 18.08 -18.44 6.41
CA PHE A 57 17.38 -18.57 7.69
C PHE A 57 18.13 -19.46 8.69
N SER A 58 18.84 -20.50 8.20
CA SER A 58 19.58 -21.48 8.98
C SER A 58 20.94 -20.96 9.49
N ALA A 59 21.33 -19.73 9.16
CA ALA A 59 22.65 -19.20 9.51
C ALA A 59 22.93 -19.14 11.02
N PHE A 60 21.90 -19.14 11.85
CA PHE A 60 22.01 -19.16 13.32
C PHE A 60 22.02 -20.58 13.90
N ASP A 61 21.78 -21.61 13.08
CA ASP A 61 21.94 -23.03 13.44
C ASP A 61 23.33 -23.50 13.04
N VAL A 62 24.31 -23.22 13.91
CA VAL A 62 25.74 -23.47 13.65
C VAL A 62 26.02 -24.96 13.49
N ASP A 63 25.25 -25.84 14.12
CA ASP A 63 25.41 -27.29 14.07
C ASP A 63 24.55 -27.97 12.99
N GLY A 64 23.62 -27.23 12.38
CA GLY A 64 22.75 -27.74 11.30
C GLY A 64 23.50 -28.31 10.09
N ALA A 65 22.80 -29.10 9.27
CA ALA A 65 23.39 -29.64 8.04
C ALA A 65 23.67 -28.52 7.02
N THR A 66 24.81 -28.60 6.34
CA THR A 66 25.11 -27.72 5.18
C THR A 66 24.43 -28.32 3.94
N PRO A 67 23.86 -27.51 3.03
CA PRO A 67 23.27 -28.02 1.80
C PRO A 67 24.25 -28.90 1.00
N ALA A 68 23.69 -29.81 0.20
CA ALA A 68 24.50 -30.69 -0.63
C ALA A 68 25.41 -29.87 -1.58
N ARG A 69 26.67 -30.30 -1.75
CA ARG A 69 27.67 -29.65 -2.61
C ARG A 69 27.92 -28.17 -2.27
N CYS A 70 27.81 -27.82 -0.99
CA CYS A 70 28.15 -26.49 -0.50
C CYS A 70 29.23 -26.63 0.57
N CYS A 71 30.26 -25.79 0.51
CA CYS A 71 31.27 -25.74 1.55
C CYS A 71 30.78 -24.87 2.71
N PRO A 72 30.80 -25.36 3.96
CA PRO A 72 30.48 -24.54 5.12
C PRO A 72 31.54 -23.45 5.31
N ALA A 73 31.10 -22.30 5.78
CA ALA A 73 31.96 -21.21 6.22
C ALA A 73 31.47 -20.74 7.60
N SER A 74 32.34 -20.78 8.59
CA SER A 74 32.03 -20.27 9.93
C SER A 74 32.24 -18.76 9.98
N GLY A 75 31.37 -18.05 10.68
CA GLY A 75 31.52 -16.62 10.85
C GLY A 75 31.08 -16.10 12.21
N THR A 76 31.45 -14.84 12.46
CA THR A 76 31.12 -14.14 13.70
C THR A 76 30.30 -12.90 13.38
N LEU A 77 29.09 -12.85 13.94
CA LEU A 77 28.17 -11.73 13.89
C LEU A 77 28.45 -10.75 15.03
N TYR A 78 28.72 -9.50 14.68
CA TYR A 78 28.79 -8.37 15.59
C TYR A 78 27.59 -7.48 15.31
N ASN A 79 26.55 -7.53 16.16
CA ASN A 79 25.36 -6.74 15.98
C ASN A 79 25.25 -5.63 17.03
N THR A 80 25.47 -4.38 16.62
CA THR A 80 25.37 -3.20 17.50
C THR A 80 23.91 -2.75 17.68
N ASN A 81 23.60 -2.14 18.83
CA ASN A 81 22.28 -1.59 19.15
C ASN A 81 22.03 -0.21 18.55
N THR A 82 23.08 0.56 18.24
CA THR A 82 22.99 1.94 17.72
C THR A 82 23.77 2.09 16.42
N LEU A 83 23.32 3.00 15.56
CA LEU A 83 24.00 3.32 14.31
C LEU A 83 25.37 3.97 14.58
N GLU A 84 25.49 4.73 15.66
CA GLU A 84 26.72 5.36 16.10
C GLU A 84 27.76 4.30 16.47
N ALA A 85 27.40 3.28 17.26
CA ALA A 85 28.28 2.17 17.59
C ALA A 85 28.75 1.41 16.36
N PHE A 86 27.85 1.15 15.39
CA PHE A 86 28.22 0.56 14.10
C PHE A 86 29.26 1.38 13.33
N LYS A 87 29.11 2.71 13.34
CA LYS A 87 30.04 3.63 12.66
C LYS A 87 31.40 3.69 13.36
N THR A 88 31.42 3.72 14.69
CA THR A 88 32.66 3.88 15.49
C THR A 88 33.39 2.57 15.78
N THR A 89 32.75 1.42 15.58
CA THR A 89 33.40 0.09 15.73
C THR A 89 34.72 0.05 14.96
N ASP A 90 35.80 -0.36 15.63
CA ASP A 90 37.12 -0.48 15.03
C ASP A 90 37.21 -1.68 14.08
N LYS A 91 36.94 -1.41 12.80
CA LYS A 91 36.97 -2.40 11.72
C LYS A 91 38.36 -3.01 11.49
N LYS A 92 39.42 -2.27 11.82
CA LYS A 92 40.79 -2.76 11.66
C LYS A 92 41.10 -3.76 12.77
N ALA A 93 40.77 -3.43 14.02
CA ALA A 93 40.95 -4.34 15.15
C ALA A 93 40.18 -5.66 14.97
N LEU A 94 38.95 -5.62 14.42
CA LEU A 94 38.18 -6.83 14.11
C LEU A 94 38.87 -7.71 13.07
N LEU A 95 39.37 -7.12 11.98
CA LEU A 95 40.12 -7.83 10.94
C LEU A 95 41.43 -8.40 11.49
N ASP A 96 42.19 -7.62 12.24
CA ASP A 96 43.47 -8.03 12.82
C ASP A 96 43.27 -9.20 13.80
N LYS A 97 42.22 -9.15 14.62
CA LYS A 97 41.85 -10.26 15.53
C LYS A 97 41.59 -11.55 14.74
N ALA A 98 40.71 -11.51 13.73
CA ALA A 98 40.39 -12.71 12.96
C ALA A 98 41.57 -13.22 12.12
N ALA A 99 42.41 -12.32 11.59
CA ALA A 99 43.64 -12.69 10.89
C ALA A 99 44.63 -13.41 11.82
N ASN A 100 44.78 -12.93 13.05
CA ASN A 100 45.62 -13.59 14.06
C ASN A 100 45.07 -14.95 14.48
N GLU A 101 43.74 -15.12 14.57
CA GLU A 101 43.13 -16.43 14.81
C GLU A 101 43.46 -17.41 13.67
N ILE A 102 43.31 -17.00 12.41
CA ILE A 102 43.68 -17.82 11.24
C ILE A 102 45.17 -18.18 11.29
N TRP A 103 46.03 -17.20 11.57
CA TRP A 103 47.48 -17.40 11.66
C TRP A 103 47.88 -18.38 12.78
N SER A 104 47.27 -18.26 13.96
CA SER A 104 47.51 -19.15 15.10
C SER A 104 47.16 -20.61 14.76
N VAL A 105 46.02 -20.83 14.10
CA VAL A 105 45.58 -22.17 13.65
C VAL A 105 46.51 -22.74 12.58
N ILE A 106 47.03 -21.89 11.67
CA ILE A 106 48.07 -22.28 10.71
C ILE A 106 49.35 -22.69 11.45
N GLN A 107 49.81 -21.92 12.43
CA GLN A 107 51.02 -22.22 13.19
C GLN A 107 50.90 -23.53 13.97
N SER A 108 49.80 -23.73 14.69
CA SER A 108 49.55 -24.94 15.49
C SER A 108 49.37 -26.20 14.63
N GLY A 109 48.92 -26.04 13.38
CA GLY A 109 48.62 -27.17 12.49
C GLY A 109 47.22 -27.74 12.64
N ALA A 110 46.38 -27.16 13.51
CA ALA A 110 44.98 -27.59 13.69
C ALA A 110 44.15 -27.49 12.40
N VAL A 111 44.56 -26.65 11.44
CA VAL A 111 43.95 -26.54 10.11
C VAL A 111 44.08 -27.80 9.25
N LEU A 112 45.00 -28.71 9.58
CA LEU A 112 45.16 -29.98 8.84
C LEU A 112 44.01 -30.95 9.13
N GLU A 113 43.41 -30.86 10.33
CA GLU A 113 42.21 -31.64 10.68
C GLU A 113 40.95 -31.00 10.09
N ASP A 114 40.82 -29.68 10.19
CA ASP A 114 39.71 -28.93 9.59
C ASP A 114 40.21 -27.68 8.86
N SER A 115 40.21 -27.77 7.53
CA SER A 115 40.66 -26.68 6.67
C SER A 115 39.58 -25.63 6.37
N SER A 116 38.32 -25.87 6.78
CA SER A 116 37.22 -24.89 6.62
C SER A 116 37.46 -23.61 7.44
N ILE A 117 38.25 -23.70 8.51
CA ILE A 117 38.67 -22.59 9.38
C ILE A 117 39.40 -21.49 8.61
N LEU A 118 40.03 -21.81 7.47
CA LEU A 118 40.70 -20.84 6.60
C LEU A 118 39.72 -19.86 5.95
N ASN A 119 38.45 -20.22 5.82
CA ASN A 119 37.42 -19.45 5.11
C ASN A 119 36.43 -18.79 6.06
N LYS A 120 36.90 -18.37 7.23
CA LYS A 120 36.10 -17.62 8.21
C LYS A 120 35.63 -16.27 7.66
N PHE A 121 34.51 -15.77 8.17
CA PHE A 121 34.02 -14.43 7.85
C PHE A 121 33.55 -13.67 9.10
N ILE A 122 33.47 -12.35 8.98
CA ILE A 122 32.90 -11.45 9.98
C ILE A 122 31.71 -10.75 9.34
N LEU A 123 30.62 -10.62 10.09
CA LEU A 123 29.47 -9.83 9.72
C LEU A 123 29.21 -8.78 10.79
N LEU A 124 29.47 -7.51 10.48
CA LEU A 124 29.11 -6.37 11.34
C LEU A 124 27.74 -5.85 10.91
N THR A 125 26.79 -5.69 11.84
CA THR A 125 25.42 -5.26 11.53
C THR A 125 24.88 -4.22 12.51
N PHE A 126 23.97 -3.39 12.00
CA PHE A 126 23.02 -2.61 12.78
C PHE A 126 21.63 -2.76 12.16
N ALA A 127 20.66 -3.15 12.98
CA ALA A 127 19.29 -3.42 12.56
C ALA A 127 18.33 -2.39 13.16
N ASP A 128 17.81 -1.47 12.34
CA ASP A 128 16.71 -0.58 12.72
C ASP A 128 15.39 -1.36 12.60
N LEU A 129 15.00 -2.02 13.68
CA LEU A 129 13.81 -2.87 13.74
C LEU A 129 12.49 -2.09 13.68
N LYS A 130 12.52 -0.76 13.81
CA LYS A 130 11.32 0.09 13.65
C LYS A 130 11.06 0.41 12.19
N LYS A 131 12.12 0.65 11.43
CA LYS A 131 12.02 0.99 10.00
C LYS A 131 12.32 -0.20 9.08
N TYR A 132 12.71 -1.35 9.63
CA TYR A 132 13.21 -2.52 8.89
C TYR A 132 14.35 -2.16 7.92
N HIS A 133 15.23 -1.25 8.36
CA HIS A 133 16.44 -0.88 7.65
C HIS A 133 17.65 -1.58 8.29
N PHE A 134 18.39 -2.33 7.50
CA PHE A 134 19.53 -3.11 7.97
C PHE A 134 20.80 -2.59 7.32
N TYR A 135 21.78 -2.24 8.15
CA TYR A 135 23.12 -1.84 7.73
C TYR A 135 24.08 -2.96 8.05
N TYR A 136 24.93 -3.33 7.10
CA TYR A 136 25.83 -4.45 7.28
C TYR A 136 27.13 -4.31 6.52
N TRP A 137 28.16 -5.01 6.97
CA TRP A 137 29.44 -5.06 6.28
C TRP A 137 30.11 -6.41 6.52
N PHE A 138 30.39 -7.13 5.42
CA PHE A 138 31.15 -8.37 5.46
C PHE A 138 32.65 -8.10 5.45
N CYS A 139 33.37 -8.94 6.18
CA CYS A 139 34.80 -9.09 6.03
C CYS A 139 35.13 -10.57 5.85
N PHE A 140 35.97 -10.88 4.86
CA PHE A 140 36.52 -12.20 4.59
C PHE A 140 38.03 -12.17 4.84
N PRO A 141 38.49 -12.33 6.10
CA PRO A 141 39.88 -12.12 6.48
C PRO A 141 40.84 -13.00 5.66
N ALA A 142 41.77 -12.36 4.96
CA ALA A 142 42.75 -13.00 4.12
C ALA A 142 44.15 -12.48 4.40
N LEU A 143 45.08 -13.39 4.69
CA LEU A 143 46.49 -13.10 4.87
C LEU A 143 47.16 -12.84 3.51
N CYS A 144 48.09 -11.89 3.46
CA CYS A 144 48.75 -11.44 2.23
C CYS A 144 50.24 -11.78 2.23
N PHE A 145 50.74 -12.23 1.08
CA PHE A 145 52.18 -12.23 0.79
C PHE A 145 52.68 -10.81 0.54
N LEU A 146 53.87 -10.45 1.04
CA LEU A 146 54.46 -9.12 0.84
C LEU A 146 54.80 -8.86 -0.63
N GLU A 147 55.38 -9.84 -1.31
CA GLU A 147 55.81 -9.74 -2.71
C GLU A 147 54.81 -10.36 -3.71
N GLY A 148 53.67 -10.85 -3.21
CA GLY A 148 52.69 -11.61 -4.00
C GLY A 148 53.13 -13.06 -4.27
N VAL A 149 52.35 -13.76 -5.09
CA VAL A 149 52.62 -15.15 -5.50
C VAL A 149 52.98 -15.16 -6.98
N GLN A 150 54.12 -15.75 -7.32
CA GLN A 150 54.62 -15.80 -8.69
C GLN A 150 53.90 -16.89 -9.48
N LEU A 151 53.27 -16.53 -10.59
CA LEU A 151 52.74 -17.47 -11.57
C LEU A 151 53.87 -18.03 -12.43
N VAL A 152 53.99 -19.37 -12.44
CA VAL A 152 54.91 -20.14 -13.29
C VAL A 152 54.20 -20.57 -14.57
N GLN A 153 52.93 -20.95 -14.47
CA GLN A 153 52.04 -21.27 -15.59
C GLN A 153 50.71 -20.54 -15.37
N GLU A 154 50.16 -19.92 -16.41
CA GLU A 154 48.86 -19.24 -16.34
C GLU A 154 47.70 -20.24 -16.16
N PRO A 155 46.57 -19.81 -15.56
CA PRO A 155 45.36 -20.62 -15.48
C PRO A 155 44.85 -21.10 -16.84
N VAL A 156 44.75 -22.42 -16.98
CA VAL A 156 44.13 -23.09 -18.12
C VAL A 156 42.91 -23.89 -17.66
N SER A 157 41.94 -24.07 -18.57
CA SER A 157 40.77 -24.91 -18.33
C SER A 157 41.21 -26.36 -18.07
N LEU A 158 40.55 -27.05 -17.16
CA LEU A 158 40.89 -28.43 -16.78
C LEU A 158 40.83 -29.37 -17.99
N GLU A 159 39.87 -29.16 -18.90
CA GLU A 159 39.74 -29.93 -20.14
C GLU A 159 40.94 -29.81 -21.09
N GLN A 160 41.75 -28.76 -20.96
CA GLN A 160 42.97 -28.59 -21.76
C GLN A 160 44.15 -29.37 -21.18
N SER A 161 44.09 -29.73 -19.89
CA SER A 161 45.17 -30.43 -19.18
C SER A 161 44.84 -31.88 -18.85
N PHE A 162 43.55 -32.24 -18.74
CA PHE A 162 43.06 -33.56 -18.35
C PHE A 162 42.20 -34.16 -19.46
N SER A 163 42.39 -35.43 -19.74
CA SER A 163 41.51 -36.23 -20.60
C SER A 163 40.12 -36.41 -19.99
N ALA A 164 39.12 -36.72 -20.82
CA ALA A 164 37.75 -37.00 -20.35
C ALA A 164 37.71 -38.14 -19.30
N LYS A 165 38.59 -39.14 -19.43
CA LYS A 165 38.73 -40.24 -18.45
C LYS A 165 39.22 -39.71 -17.10
N GLN A 166 40.29 -38.90 -17.09
CA GLN A 166 40.82 -38.31 -15.86
C GLN A 166 39.81 -37.37 -15.19
N ILE A 167 39.05 -36.60 -15.96
CA ILE A 167 38.00 -35.72 -15.41
C ILE A 167 36.93 -36.55 -14.68
N SER A 168 36.46 -37.66 -15.27
CA SER A 168 35.51 -38.56 -14.65
C SER A 168 36.06 -39.24 -13.39
N CYS A 169 37.32 -39.70 -13.45
CA CYS A 169 38.03 -40.27 -12.29
C CYS A 169 38.17 -39.24 -11.17
N LEU A 170 38.50 -37.98 -11.47
CA LEU A 170 38.60 -36.90 -10.50
C LEU A 170 37.26 -36.63 -9.81
N GLN A 171 36.15 -36.56 -10.56
CA GLN A 171 34.81 -36.39 -9.99
C GLN A 171 34.50 -37.52 -9.00
N THR A 172 34.76 -38.76 -9.40
CA THR A 172 34.50 -39.96 -8.58
C THR A 172 35.39 -39.99 -7.33
N ALA A 173 36.68 -39.68 -7.48
CA ALA A 173 37.62 -39.65 -6.37
C ALA A 173 37.24 -38.56 -5.35
N TYR A 174 36.84 -37.38 -5.81
CA TYR A 174 36.38 -36.29 -4.95
C TYR A 174 35.07 -36.63 -4.23
N ASP A 175 34.11 -37.28 -4.90
CA ASP A 175 32.88 -37.74 -4.25
C ASP A 175 33.17 -38.76 -3.15
N ASN A 176 34.08 -39.71 -3.40
CA ASN A 176 34.52 -40.68 -2.39
C ASN A 176 35.20 -40.00 -1.19
N LEU A 177 35.98 -38.93 -1.43
CA LEU A 177 36.59 -38.14 -0.37
C LEU A 177 35.53 -37.42 0.49
N CYS A 178 34.49 -36.88 -0.14
CA CYS A 178 33.37 -36.25 0.58
C CYS A 178 32.66 -37.26 1.47
N VAL A 179 32.36 -38.46 0.93
CA VAL A 179 31.74 -39.56 1.67
C VAL A 179 32.60 -40.02 2.86
N SER A 180 33.89 -40.26 2.65
CA SER A 180 34.80 -40.71 3.71
C SER A 180 35.03 -39.65 4.79
N SER A 181 34.95 -38.37 4.42
CA SER A 181 35.08 -37.24 5.34
C SER A 181 33.75 -36.87 6.03
N GLY A 182 32.63 -37.52 5.67
CA GLY A 182 31.31 -37.21 6.23
C GLY A 182 30.80 -35.79 5.90
N THR A 183 31.26 -35.18 4.81
CA THR A 183 30.90 -33.82 4.41
C THR A 183 30.36 -33.77 2.98
N THR A 184 29.62 -32.72 2.63
CA THR A 184 29.03 -32.57 1.29
C THR A 184 29.98 -31.92 0.29
N ALA A 185 31.03 -31.25 0.77
CA ALA A 185 32.12 -30.69 -0.02
C ALA A 185 33.35 -30.46 0.87
N VAL A 186 34.52 -30.87 0.39
CA VAL A 186 35.81 -30.69 1.08
C VAL A 186 36.52 -29.45 0.52
N PRO A 187 36.81 -28.43 1.34
CA PRO A 187 37.28 -27.14 0.83
C PRO A 187 38.71 -27.18 0.27
N HIS A 188 39.58 -28.04 0.81
CA HIS A 188 40.96 -28.20 0.37
C HIS A 188 41.36 -29.68 0.40
N PHE A 189 42.02 -30.15 -0.65
CA PHE A 189 42.40 -31.55 -0.81
C PHE A 189 43.71 -31.71 -1.59
N LEU A 190 44.27 -32.91 -1.57
CA LEU A 190 45.47 -33.28 -2.30
C LEU A 190 45.09 -34.01 -3.58
N LEU A 191 45.90 -33.88 -4.62
CA LEU A 191 45.64 -34.50 -5.91
C LEU A 191 46.90 -35.15 -6.47
N LYS A 192 46.77 -36.40 -6.93
CA LYS A 192 47.75 -37.05 -7.81
C LYS A 192 47.03 -37.58 -9.03
N TYR A 193 47.69 -37.51 -10.17
CA TYR A 193 47.15 -38.06 -11.40
C TYR A 193 48.26 -38.61 -12.27
N THR A 194 47.94 -39.70 -12.95
CA THR A 194 48.71 -40.28 -14.06
C THR A 194 47.83 -40.25 -15.30
N GLU A 195 48.31 -40.74 -16.44
CA GLU A 195 47.47 -40.87 -17.64
C GLU A 195 46.25 -41.79 -17.40
N GLU A 196 46.34 -42.73 -16.45
CA GLU A 196 45.32 -43.76 -16.23
C GLU A 196 44.50 -43.61 -14.94
N SER A 197 45.02 -42.92 -13.91
CA SER A 197 44.41 -42.82 -12.58
C SER A 197 44.40 -41.39 -12.03
N VAL A 198 43.40 -41.10 -11.18
CA VAL A 198 43.33 -39.88 -10.37
C VAL A 198 43.04 -40.27 -8.93
N GLU A 199 43.88 -39.81 -8.02
CA GLU A 199 43.78 -40.04 -6.58
C GLU A 199 43.64 -38.72 -5.85
N VAL A 200 42.73 -38.66 -4.88
CA VAL A 200 42.58 -37.52 -3.97
C VAL A 200 42.69 -37.98 -2.53
N ALA A 201 43.23 -37.11 -1.68
CA ALA A 201 43.43 -37.38 -0.26
C ALA A 201 43.15 -36.13 0.59
N PRO A 202 42.81 -36.29 1.87
CA PRO A 202 42.63 -35.15 2.78
C PRO A 202 43.98 -34.48 3.08
N LEU A 203 43.93 -33.21 3.47
CA LEU A 203 45.13 -32.38 3.65
C LEU A 203 46.10 -32.90 4.73
N LYS A 204 45.59 -33.56 5.78
CA LYS A 204 46.40 -34.17 6.84
C LYS A 204 47.39 -35.22 6.35
N ASP A 205 47.09 -35.86 5.21
CA ASP A 205 47.91 -36.93 4.65
C ASP A 205 49.01 -36.41 3.72
N LEU A 206 49.30 -35.09 3.68
CA LEU A 206 50.21 -34.49 2.70
C LEU A 206 51.58 -35.17 2.63
N THR A 207 52.20 -35.43 3.78
CA THR A 207 53.55 -36.02 3.86
C THR A 207 53.58 -37.50 3.47
N SER A 208 52.52 -38.27 3.78
CA SER A 208 52.42 -39.68 3.39
C SER A 208 51.98 -39.83 1.93
N PHE A 209 51.15 -38.90 1.47
CA PHE A 209 50.66 -38.85 0.11
C PHE A 209 51.79 -38.46 -0.85
N PHE A 210 52.59 -37.42 -0.59
CA PHE A 210 53.70 -37.04 -1.46
C PHE A 210 55.07 -37.42 -0.87
N PRO A 211 55.78 -38.43 -1.43
CA PRO A 211 57.11 -38.81 -0.96
C PRO A 211 58.20 -37.78 -1.32
N ASP A 212 57.99 -37.00 -2.38
CA ASP A 212 58.80 -35.84 -2.76
C ASP A 212 57.91 -34.60 -2.78
N LEU A 213 58.28 -33.58 -2.00
CA LEU A 213 57.53 -32.34 -1.85
C LEU A 213 57.99 -31.24 -2.82
N LYS A 214 59.00 -31.47 -3.66
CA LYS A 214 59.45 -30.47 -4.64
C LYS A 214 58.34 -30.04 -5.59
N LYS A 215 57.50 -30.98 -6.01
CA LYS A 215 56.34 -30.73 -6.86
C LYS A 215 55.12 -31.47 -6.33
N ILE A 216 54.14 -30.72 -5.87
CA ILE A 216 52.86 -31.26 -5.40
C ILE A 216 51.69 -30.61 -6.13
N THR A 217 50.57 -31.31 -6.18
CA THR A 217 49.32 -30.79 -6.71
C THR A 217 48.25 -30.75 -5.61
N VAL A 218 47.61 -29.60 -5.45
CA VAL A 218 46.57 -29.37 -4.44
C VAL A 218 45.27 -28.89 -5.10
N GLY A 219 44.14 -29.26 -4.52
CA GLY A 219 42.82 -28.84 -4.92
C GLY A 219 42.20 -27.86 -3.92
N VAL A 220 41.49 -26.85 -4.43
CA VAL A 220 40.63 -25.96 -3.64
C VAL A 220 39.22 -25.97 -4.25
N TYR A 221 38.20 -26.10 -3.40
CA TYR A 221 36.82 -25.92 -3.83
C TYR A 221 36.57 -24.44 -4.10
N ASP A 222 36.45 -24.06 -5.39
CA ASP A 222 36.55 -22.68 -5.85
C ASP A 222 35.20 -22.11 -6.33
N PRO A 223 34.53 -21.24 -5.55
CA PRO A 223 33.28 -20.59 -5.95
C PRO A 223 33.45 -19.54 -7.06
N CYS A 224 34.66 -19.32 -7.58
CA CYS A 224 34.90 -18.34 -8.62
C CYS A 224 34.29 -18.76 -9.96
N THR A 225 33.68 -17.77 -10.61
CA THR A 225 33.08 -17.97 -11.94
C THR A 225 33.99 -17.53 -13.08
N LEU A 226 35.10 -16.84 -12.77
CA LEU A 226 35.99 -16.22 -13.75
C LEU A 226 37.00 -17.25 -14.32
N PRO A 227 37.21 -17.30 -15.63
CA PRO A 227 38.02 -18.33 -16.28
C PRO A 227 39.53 -18.21 -16.02
N GLN A 228 40.02 -17.04 -15.59
CA GLN A 228 41.46 -16.76 -15.43
C GLN A 228 41.86 -16.43 -14.00
N HIS A 229 40.93 -16.43 -13.05
CA HIS A 229 41.19 -16.04 -11.68
C HIS A 229 40.70 -17.10 -10.69
N PRO A 230 41.51 -17.52 -9.71
CA PRO A 230 41.03 -18.29 -8.57
C PRO A 230 40.15 -17.44 -7.64
N GLY A 231 39.28 -18.08 -6.89
CA GLY A 231 38.49 -17.43 -5.85
C GLY A 231 39.26 -17.14 -4.57
N TRP A 232 38.57 -16.43 -3.68
CA TRP A 232 39.08 -16.01 -2.39
C TRP A 232 39.58 -17.14 -1.47
N PRO A 233 38.97 -18.35 -1.43
CA PRO A 233 39.41 -19.44 -0.55
C PRO A 233 40.87 -19.84 -0.68
N LEU A 234 41.46 -19.66 -1.88
CA LEU A 234 42.84 -20.05 -2.13
C LEU A 234 43.85 -19.23 -1.32
N ARG A 235 43.54 -17.98 -0.93
CA ARG A 235 44.51 -17.06 -0.32
C ARG A 235 45.14 -17.61 0.95
N ASN A 236 44.30 -17.94 1.94
CA ASN A 236 44.77 -18.42 3.23
C ASN A 236 45.38 -19.82 3.12
N PHE A 237 44.91 -20.63 2.16
CA PHE A 237 45.47 -21.93 1.88
C PHE A 237 46.91 -21.88 1.35
N LEU A 238 47.22 -20.93 0.45
CA LEU A 238 48.59 -20.74 -0.01
C LEU A 238 49.54 -20.31 1.12
N ILE A 239 49.05 -19.48 2.05
CA ILE A 239 49.83 -19.06 3.23
C ILE A 239 50.12 -20.25 4.15
N LEU A 240 49.16 -21.15 4.34
CA LEU A 240 49.37 -22.40 5.06
C LEU A 240 50.49 -23.23 4.43
N LEU A 241 50.42 -23.47 3.12
CA LEU A 241 51.41 -24.27 2.39
C LEU A 241 52.80 -23.63 2.45
N ALA A 242 52.90 -22.33 2.23
CA ALA A 242 54.15 -21.57 2.33
C ALA A 242 54.76 -21.62 3.74
N LYS A 243 53.93 -21.55 4.78
CA LYS A 243 54.39 -21.58 6.18
C LYS A 243 54.86 -22.95 6.63
N LYS A 244 54.17 -24.02 6.22
CA LYS A 244 54.48 -25.39 6.67
C LYS A 244 55.55 -26.07 5.81
N TRP A 245 55.53 -25.85 4.49
CA TRP A 245 56.36 -26.59 3.54
C TRP A 245 57.10 -25.71 2.51
N GLY A 246 57.09 -24.37 2.66
CA GLY A 246 57.65 -23.45 1.67
C GLY A 246 59.10 -23.73 1.27
N SER A 247 59.96 -24.12 2.22
CA SER A 247 61.38 -24.45 1.95
C SER A 247 61.59 -25.76 1.19
N GLN A 248 60.57 -26.61 1.09
CA GLN A 248 60.61 -27.92 0.43
C GLN A 248 59.91 -27.90 -0.93
N LEU A 249 59.14 -26.85 -1.23
CA LEU A 249 58.30 -26.71 -2.41
C LEU A 249 59.01 -25.88 -3.49
N ASP A 250 59.38 -26.51 -4.61
CA ASP A 250 59.92 -25.81 -5.77
C ASP A 250 58.78 -25.22 -6.64
N VAL A 251 57.77 -26.06 -6.94
CA VAL A 251 56.62 -25.69 -7.77
C VAL A 251 55.34 -26.30 -7.19
N LEU A 252 54.33 -25.46 -6.95
CA LEU A 252 53.00 -25.88 -6.53
C LEU A 252 52.04 -25.82 -7.71
N GLU A 253 51.40 -26.94 -8.03
CA GLU A 253 50.29 -26.98 -8.97
C GLU A 253 48.96 -26.87 -8.22
N VAL A 254 48.09 -25.96 -8.64
CA VAL A 254 46.82 -25.65 -7.99
C VAL A 254 45.68 -25.95 -8.94
N LEU A 255 44.78 -26.83 -8.52
CA LEU A 255 43.48 -27.06 -9.12
C LEU A 255 42.42 -26.26 -8.37
N CYS A 256 41.83 -25.27 -9.02
CA CYS A 256 40.58 -24.66 -8.55
C CYS A 256 39.42 -25.50 -9.07
N PHE A 257 38.91 -26.36 -8.20
CA PHE A 257 37.85 -27.32 -8.47
C PHE A 257 36.49 -26.62 -8.45
N ARG A 258 35.84 -26.58 -9.61
CA ARG A 258 34.57 -25.91 -9.85
C ARG A 258 33.53 -26.94 -10.30
N ASP A 259 32.67 -27.31 -9.37
CA ASP A 259 31.68 -28.38 -9.55
C ASP A 259 30.28 -27.81 -9.79
N ARG A 260 29.97 -27.52 -11.06
CA ARG A 260 28.69 -26.93 -11.48
C ARG A 260 27.68 -28.01 -11.81
N THR A 261 26.43 -27.77 -11.45
CA THR A 261 25.27 -28.48 -11.99
C THR A 261 24.41 -27.49 -12.77
N LEU A 262 24.34 -27.64 -14.09
CA LEU A 262 23.53 -26.79 -14.98
C LEU A 262 22.55 -27.68 -15.75
N GLN A 263 21.27 -27.31 -15.74
CA GLN A 263 20.21 -28.05 -16.47
C GLN A 263 20.18 -29.55 -16.17
N GLY A 264 20.47 -29.94 -14.93
CA GLY A 264 20.53 -31.35 -14.51
C GLY A 264 21.82 -32.09 -14.88
N SER A 265 22.76 -31.45 -15.57
CA SER A 265 24.07 -32.01 -15.91
C SER A 265 25.17 -31.45 -15.01
N ARG A 266 25.95 -32.33 -14.39
CA ARG A 266 27.11 -31.98 -13.57
C ARG A 266 28.36 -31.89 -14.46
N SER A 267 29.13 -30.81 -14.37
CA SER A 267 30.40 -30.64 -15.08
C SER A 267 31.45 -29.96 -14.20
N ILE A 268 32.67 -30.49 -14.26
CA ILE A 268 33.86 -29.87 -13.66
C ILE A 268 34.86 -29.36 -14.70
N GLN A 269 34.54 -29.43 -15.99
CA GLN A 269 35.48 -29.17 -17.09
C GLN A 269 36.06 -27.75 -17.08
N HIS A 270 35.26 -26.80 -16.59
CA HIS A 270 35.60 -25.38 -16.47
C HIS A 270 36.39 -25.03 -15.19
N SER A 271 36.78 -26.05 -14.40
CA SER A 271 37.79 -25.90 -13.36
C SER A 271 39.09 -25.37 -13.97
N ILE A 272 39.92 -24.68 -13.19
CA ILE A 272 41.18 -24.13 -13.70
C ILE A 272 42.36 -24.75 -12.98
N ILE A 273 43.44 -25.00 -13.72
CA ILE A 273 44.70 -25.52 -13.19
C ILE A 273 45.84 -24.59 -13.59
N PHE A 274 46.76 -24.34 -12.67
CA PHE A 274 47.93 -23.49 -12.89
C PHE A 274 49.07 -23.85 -11.95
N ARG A 275 50.25 -23.28 -12.19
CA ARG A 275 51.44 -23.51 -11.37
C ARG A 275 51.96 -22.20 -10.79
N VAL A 276 52.32 -22.24 -9.52
CA VAL A 276 52.87 -21.11 -8.78
C VAL A 276 54.14 -21.48 -8.06
N LYS A 277 54.96 -20.46 -7.77
CA LYS A 277 56.07 -20.56 -6.82
C LYS A 277 55.68 -19.78 -5.57
N LEU A 278 55.75 -20.45 -4.42
CA LEU A 278 55.43 -19.86 -3.14
C LEU A 278 56.67 -19.19 -2.52
N PRO A 279 56.51 -18.00 -1.91
CA PRO A 279 57.54 -17.46 -1.02
C PRO A 279 57.75 -18.37 0.19
N ASP A 280 58.99 -18.50 0.67
CA ASP A 280 59.28 -19.26 1.88
C ASP A 280 58.90 -18.45 3.13
N LEU A 281 57.92 -18.96 3.89
CA LEU A 281 57.45 -18.35 5.14
C LEU A 281 57.79 -19.22 6.37
N THR A 282 58.56 -20.30 6.20
CA THR A 282 58.83 -21.28 7.27
C THR A 282 59.46 -20.65 8.51
N ALA A 283 60.38 -19.71 8.34
CA ALA A 283 61.05 -18.99 9.44
C ALA A 283 60.24 -17.81 10.02
N SER A 284 59.14 -17.38 9.39
CA SER A 284 58.40 -16.18 9.84
C SER A 284 57.52 -16.47 11.05
N ALA A 285 57.76 -15.79 12.18
CA ALA A 285 56.90 -15.88 13.37
C ALA A 285 55.75 -14.86 13.36
N VAL A 286 55.87 -13.80 12.55
CA VAL A 286 54.94 -12.65 12.54
C VAL A 286 53.76 -12.91 11.62
N CYS A 287 52.56 -12.58 12.08
CA CYS A 287 51.33 -12.66 11.28
C CYS A 287 51.44 -11.73 10.04
N PRO A 288 51.20 -12.24 8.82
CA PRO A 288 51.22 -11.42 7.62
C PRO A 288 50.14 -10.33 7.64
N LYS A 289 50.33 -9.29 6.83
CA LYS A 289 49.31 -8.24 6.62
C LYS A 289 48.00 -8.88 6.14
N SER A 290 46.86 -8.40 6.63
CA SER A 290 45.54 -8.91 6.28
C SER A 290 44.69 -7.90 5.52
N VAL A 291 43.75 -8.42 4.73
CA VAL A 291 42.67 -7.67 4.05
C VAL A 291 41.38 -8.49 4.12
N GLY A 292 40.24 -7.93 3.75
CA GLY A 292 39.01 -8.74 3.68
C GLY A 292 37.69 -8.00 3.66
N TRP A 293 37.66 -6.72 4.04
CA TRP A 293 36.42 -5.93 4.02
C TRP A 293 35.86 -5.83 2.60
N GLU A 294 34.58 -6.18 2.48
CA GLU A 294 33.87 -6.19 1.20
C GLU A 294 33.65 -4.75 0.71
N LYS A 295 33.68 -4.55 -0.61
CA LYS A 295 33.28 -3.28 -1.22
C LYS A 295 31.75 -3.17 -1.28
N ASN A 296 31.23 -1.95 -1.13
CA ASN A 296 29.82 -1.68 -1.35
C ASN A 296 29.45 -1.75 -2.85
N ALA A 297 28.15 -1.60 -3.17
CA ALA A 297 27.66 -1.64 -4.55
C ALA A 297 28.26 -0.56 -5.47
N LYS A 298 28.85 0.51 -4.91
CA LYS A 298 29.56 1.57 -5.67
C LYS A 298 31.06 1.29 -5.83
N GLY A 299 31.54 0.12 -5.40
CA GLY A 299 32.95 -0.26 -5.46
C GLY A 299 33.85 0.41 -4.41
N ALA A 300 33.27 1.14 -3.44
CA ALA A 300 34.00 1.82 -2.38
C ALA A 300 34.09 0.96 -1.10
N MET A 301 35.08 1.23 -0.26
CA MET A 301 35.23 0.59 1.05
C MET A 301 34.21 1.16 2.03
N GLY A 302 33.09 0.46 2.22
CA GLY A 302 32.05 0.89 3.14
C GLY A 302 30.93 -0.13 3.29
N PRO A 303 30.04 0.06 4.28
CA PRO A 303 28.92 -0.82 4.53
C PRO A 303 27.89 -0.78 3.41
N ARG A 304 27.03 -1.80 3.38
CA ARG A 304 25.82 -1.90 2.57
C ARG A 304 24.60 -1.66 3.45
N SER A 305 23.48 -1.32 2.81
CA SER A 305 22.19 -1.18 3.48
C SER A 305 21.08 -1.82 2.66
N VAL A 306 20.09 -2.41 3.32
CA VAL A 306 18.88 -2.94 2.70
C VAL A 306 17.65 -2.46 3.47
N ASN A 307 16.60 -2.07 2.75
CA ASN A 307 15.29 -1.75 3.30
C ASN A 307 14.34 -2.91 3.00
N LEU A 308 13.86 -3.58 4.05
CA LEU A 308 12.95 -4.72 3.95
C LEU A 308 11.56 -4.40 4.50
N SER A 309 11.22 -3.12 4.67
CA SER A 309 9.90 -2.71 5.17
C SER A 309 8.74 -3.23 4.31
N GLU A 310 8.90 -3.34 2.99
CA GLU A 310 7.84 -3.85 2.11
C GLU A 310 7.49 -5.32 2.35
N CYS A 311 8.44 -6.14 2.82
CA CYS A 311 8.22 -7.56 3.09
C CYS A 311 8.15 -7.90 4.59
N MET A 312 8.54 -6.98 5.48
CA MET A 312 8.61 -7.23 6.92
C MET A 312 7.69 -6.35 7.77
N ASP A 313 7.25 -5.19 7.28
CA ASP A 313 6.32 -4.31 8.02
C ASP A 313 4.87 -4.80 7.83
N PRO A 314 4.21 -5.29 8.88
CA PRO A 314 2.83 -5.79 8.78
C PRO A 314 1.84 -4.76 8.25
N LYS A 315 2.08 -3.46 8.51
CA LYS A 315 1.18 -2.39 8.04
C LYS A 315 1.28 -2.23 6.53
N ARG A 316 2.51 -2.17 5.99
CA ARG A 316 2.75 -2.06 4.55
C ARG A 316 2.30 -3.31 3.80
N LEU A 317 2.44 -4.49 4.41
CA LEU A 317 1.92 -5.74 3.85
C LEU A 317 0.39 -5.71 3.76
N ALA A 318 -0.30 -5.22 4.79
CA ALA A 318 -1.75 -5.08 4.76
C ALA A 318 -2.20 -4.06 3.69
N GLU A 319 -1.54 -2.90 3.60
CA GLU A 319 -1.76 -1.87 2.57
C GLU A 319 -1.60 -2.44 1.15
N SER A 320 -0.47 -3.10 0.89
CA SER A 320 -0.18 -3.71 -0.42
C SER A 320 -1.20 -4.79 -0.78
N SER A 321 -1.69 -5.55 0.20
CA SER A 321 -2.69 -6.61 -0.03
C SER A 321 -4.07 -6.04 -0.39
N VAL A 322 -4.47 -4.93 0.26
CA VAL A 322 -5.72 -4.23 -0.08
C VAL A 322 -5.63 -3.64 -1.49
N ASP A 323 -4.54 -2.95 -1.80
CA ASP A 323 -4.32 -2.34 -3.12
C ASP A 323 -4.29 -3.38 -4.24
N LEU A 324 -3.72 -4.57 -3.98
CA LEU A 324 -3.69 -5.65 -4.94
C LEU A 324 -5.10 -6.12 -5.31
N ASN A 325 -6.02 -6.25 -4.36
CA ASN A 325 -7.41 -6.66 -4.64
C ASN A 325 -8.11 -5.68 -5.60
N LEU A 326 -7.91 -4.37 -5.40
CA LEU A 326 -8.46 -3.35 -6.29
C LEU A 326 -7.80 -3.39 -7.67
N LYS A 327 -6.47 -3.53 -7.73
CA LYS A 327 -5.73 -3.70 -9.00
C LYS A 327 -6.20 -4.93 -9.76
N LEU A 328 -6.55 -6.02 -9.07
CA LEU A 328 -7.11 -7.21 -9.71
C LEU A 328 -8.49 -6.95 -10.34
N MET A 329 -9.35 -6.14 -9.73
CA MET A 329 -10.61 -5.70 -10.37
C MET A 329 -10.32 -4.95 -11.67
N ARG A 330 -9.38 -3.99 -11.64
CA ARG A 330 -8.96 -3.24 -12.82
C ARG A 330 -8.40 -4.16 -13.92
N TRP A 331 -7.44 -5.02 -13.59
CA TRP A 331 -6.76 -5.85 -14.58
C TRP A 331 -7.64 -6.94 -15.18
N ARG A 332 -8.54 -7.53 -14.39
CA ARG A 332 -9.35 -8.69 -14.82
C ARG A 332 -10.71 -8.31 -15.39
N LEU A 333 -11.32 -7.24 -14.90
CA LEU A 333 -12.72 -6.94 -15.18
C LEU A 333 -12.90 -5.57 -15.84
N VAL A 334 -12.27 -4.52 -15.29
CA VAL A 334 -12.52 -3.13 -15.73
C VAL A 334 -11.19 -2.37 -15.97
N PRO A 335 -10.50 -2.58 -17.11
CA PRO A 335 -9.18 -1.98 -17.35
C PRO A 335 -9.14 -0.45 -17.32
N SER A 336 -10.26 0.19 -17.67
CA SER A 336 -10.46 1.65 -17.65
C SER A 336 -10.67 2.24 -16.26
N LEU A 337 -10.83 1.41 -15.22
CA LEU A 337 -11.03 1.87 -13.85
C LEU A 337 -9.83 2.66 -13.34
N ASP A 338 -10.05 3.93 -13.04
CA ASP A 338 -9.07 4.82 -12.43
C ASP A 338 -9.12 4.68 -10.91
N LEU A 339 -8.31 3.75 -10.39
CA LEU A 339 -8.16 3.51 -8.95
C LEU A 339 -7.45 4.65 -8.24
N ASP A 340 -6.53 5.35 -8.91
CA ASP A 340 -5.73 6.40 -8.27
C ASP A 340 -6.64 7.56 -7.88
N LYS A 341 -7.57 7.93 -8.76
CA LYS A 341 -8.62 8.92 -8.48
C LYS A 341 -9.47 8.56 -7.26
N VAL A 342 -9.85 7.28 -7.12
CA VAL A 342 -10.62 6.81 -5.95
C VAL A 342 -9.79 6.89 -4.67
N VAL A 343 -8.56 6.38 -4.70
CA VAL A 343 -7.65 6.32 -3.53
C VAL A 343 -7.32 7.73 -3.01
N SER A 344 -7.11 8.70 -3.91
CA SER A 344 -6.76 10.08 -3.55
C SER A 344 -7.93 10.96 -3.10
N THR A 345 -9.17 10.55 -3.36
CA THR A 345 -10.36 11.36 -3.04
C THR A 345 -10.49 11.57 -1.53
N ARG A 346 -10.70 12.82 -1.11
CA ARG A 346 -10.97 13.18 0.29
C ARG A 346 -12.47 13.24 0.54
N CYS A 347 -12.97 12.37 1.42
CA CYS A 347 -14.38 12.26 1.73
C CYS A 347 -14.71 12.86 3.11
N LEU A 348 -15.62 13.84 3.14
CA LEU A 348 -16.20 14.37 4.36
C LEU A 348 -17.55 13.70 4.65
N LEU A 349 -17.70 13.06 5.80
CA LEU A 349 -18.91 12.38 6.22
C LEU A 349 -19.58 13.18 7.32
N LEU A 350 -20.67 13.88 6.97
CA LEU A 350 -21.50 14.62 7.92
C LEU A 350 -22.54 13.66 8.51
N GLY A 351 -22.23 13.15 9.70
CA GLY A 351 -22.97 12.10 10.40
C GLY A 351 -22.15 10.82 10.54
N ALA A 352 -21.95 10.37 11.78
CA ALA A 352 -21.28 9.12 12.15
C ALA A 352 -22.29 8.10 12.73
N GLY A 353 -23.54 8.20 12.29
CA GLY A 353 -24.62 7.26 12.62
C GLY A 353 -24.61 6.01 11.73
N THR A 354 -25.79 5.41 11.56
CA THR A 354 -25.96 4.15 10.81
C THR A 354 -25.47 4.28 9.36
N LEU A 355 -25.77 5.38 8.68
CA LEU A 355 -25.27 5.65 7.33
C LEU A 355 -23.76 5.90 7.30
N GLY A 356 -23.26 6.81 8.16
CA GLY A 356 -21.84 7.15 8.27
C GLY A 356 -20.93 5.93 8.42
N CYS A 357 -21.28 5.01 9.33
CA CYS A 357 -20.52 3.79 9.55
C CYS A 357 -20.50 2.85 8.33
N ASN A 358 -21.62 2.73 7.60
CA ASN A 358 -21.69 1.87 6.41
C ASN A 358 -20.94 2.50 5.22
N VAL A 359 -21.14 3.81 4.97
CA VAL A 359 -20.43 4.55 3.93
C VAL A 359 -18.92 4.47 4.15
N ALA A 360 -18.43 4.70 5.37
CA ALA A 360 -17.00 4.65 5.66
C ALA A 360 -16.38 3.26 5.42
N ARG A 361 -17.08 2.18 5.79
CA ARG A 361 -16.62 0.81 5.52
C ARG A 361 -16.54 0.52 4.03
N THR A 362 -17.53 0.96 3.25
CA THR A 362 -17.53 0.78 1.80
C THR A 362 -16.46 1.64 1.12
N LEU A 363 -16.24 2.88 1.56
CA LEU A 363 -15.15 3.74 1.08
C LEU A 363 -13.77 3.09 1.29
N MET A 364 -13.51 2.53 2.48
CA MET A 364 -12.26 1.78 2.72
C MET A 364 -12.12 0.56 1.80
N GLY A 365 -13.23 -0.14 1.53
CA GLY A 365 -13.27 -1.26 0.59
C GLY A 365 -12.86 -0.86 -0.83
N TRP A 366 -13.21 0.36 -1.25
CA TRP A 366 -12.80 0.98 -2.52
C TRP A 366 -11.39 1.59 -2.49
N GLY A 367 -10.69 1.53 -1.35
CA GLY A 367 -9.32 2.04 -1.22
C GLY A 367 -9.21 3.52 -0.87
N VAL A 368 -10.32 4.21 -0.60
CA VAL A 368 -10.30 5.62 -0.17
C VAL A 368 -9.48 5.74 1.13
N ARG A 369 -8.51 6.66 1.13
CA ARG A 369 -7.57 6.83 2.26
C ARG A 369 -7.95 7.98 3.18
N HIS A 370 -8.60 9.03 2.67
CA HIS A 370 -8.87 10.24 3.44
C HIS A 370 -10.35 10.33 3.81
N ILE A 371 -10.67 10.08 5.08
CA ILE A 371 -12.06 10.02 5.59
C ILE A 371 -12.18 10.89 6.85
N THR A 372 -13.01 11.93 6.78
CA THR A 372 -13.24 12.83 7.92
C THR A 372 -14.68 12.75 8.39
N PHE A 373 -14.89 12.53 9.69
CA PHE A 373 -16.23 12.51 10.30
C PHE A 373 -16.56 13.82 11.02
N VAL A 374 -17.83 14.21 10.95
CA VAL A 374 -18.42 15.26 11.78
C VAL A 374 -19.68 14.69 12.43
N ASP A 375 -19.74 14.68 13.76
CA ASP A 375 -20.90 14.22 14.55
C ASP A 375 -20.77 14.76 15.98
N ASN A 376 -21.85 15.29 16.57
CA ASN A 376 -21.85 15.84 17.93
C ASN A 376 -22.35 14.85 19.00
N ALA A 377 -22.82 13.67 18.60
CA ALA A 377 -23.48 12.74 19.50
C ALA A 377 -22.49 11.75 20.14
N LYS A 378 -22.95 11.15 21.24
CA LYS A 378 -22.26 10.05 21.92
C LYS A 378 -22.89 8.71 21.54
N ILE A 379 -22.10 7.65 21.66
CA ILE A 379 -22.54 6.28 21.39
C ILE A 379 -23.43 5.81 22.54
N SER A 380 -24.63 5.33 22.21
CA SER A 380 -25.57 4.73 23.17
C SER A 380 -25.64 3.21 23.02
N TYR A 381 -26.17 2.51 24.02
CA TYR A 381 -26.25 1.04 24.04
C TYR A 381 -26.97 0.41 22.84
N SER A 382 -27.92 1.13 22.21
CA SER A 382 -28.65 0.63 21.04
C SER A 382 -27.87 0.81 19.73
N ASN A 383 -26.76 1.55 19.73
CA ASN A 383 -26.02 1.91 18.53
C ASN A 383 -25.19 0.75 17.93
N PRO A 384 -24.39 -0.03 18.67
CA PRO A 384 -23.46 -1.02 18.09
C PRO A 384 -24.11 -2.03 17.13
N VAL A 385 -25.35 -2.44 17.40
CA VAL A 385 -26.07 -3.41 16.54
C VAL A 385 -26.56 -2.84 15.20
N ARG A 386 -26.53 -1.50 15.04
CA ARG A 386 -26.93 -0.79 13.82
C ARG A 386 -25.78 -0.02 13.18
N GLN A 387 -24.79 0.40 13.97
CA GLN A 387 -23.70 1.28 13.58
C GLN A 387 -22.39 0.47 13.60
N PRO A 388 -22.00 -0.18 12.49
CA PRO A 388 -21.01 -1.27 12.46
C PRO A 388 -19.56 -0.86 12.72
N LEU A 389 -19.30 0.37 13.17
CA LEU A 389 -17.99 0.79 13.67
C LEU A 389 -17.87 0.64 15.19
N TYR A 390 -18.99 0.66 15.93
CA TYR A 390 -18.95 0.74 17.38
C TYR A 390 -19.14 -0.62 18.03
N GLU A 391 -18.49 -0.81 19.18
CA GLU A 391 -18.62 -2.01 20.00
C GLU A 391 -19.29 -1.67 21.34
N PHE A 392 -19.70 -2.70 22.09
CA PHE A 392 -20.33 -2.53 23.40
C PHE A 392 -19.49 -1.68 24.37
N GLU A 393 -18.16 -1.85 24.34
CA GLU A 393 -17.23 -1.10 25.18
C GLU A 393 -17.25 0.42 24.92
N ASP A 394 -17.66 0.85 23.72
CA ASP A 394 -17.72 2.28 23.38
C ASP A 394 -18.93 2.99 24.00
N CYS A 395 -19.91 2.23 24.50
CA CYS A 395 -21.10 2.72 25.20
C CYS A 395 -20.85 2.99 26.69
N LEU A 396 -19.78 2.41 27.26
CA LEU A 396 -19.49 2.48 28.68
C LEU A 396 -19.14 3.92 29.11
N SER A 397 -19.26 4.22 30.40
CA SER A 397 -18.90 5.52 30.98
C SER A 397 -19.60 6.72 30.33
N GLY A 398 -20.87 6.53 29.92
CA GLY A 398 -21.68 7.58 29.29
C GLY A 398 -21.47 7.74 27.78
N GLY A 399 -20.73 6.81 27.15
CA GLY A 399 -20.53 6.75 25.71
C GLY A 399 -19.40 7.64 25.20
N LYS A 400 -18.57 7.11 24.30
CA LYS A 400 -17.57 7.90 23.58
C LYS A 400 -18.24 8.82 22.53
N ALA A 401 -17.59 9.91 22.17
CA ALA A 401 -18.02 10.76 21.05
C ALA A 401 -17.91 9.98 19.74
N LYS A 402 -18.99 9.97 18.94
CA LYS A 402 -19.10 9.12 17.75
C LYS A 402 -18.01 9.40 16.72
N ALA A 403 -17.79 10.67 16.37
CA ALA A 403 -16.80 11.04 15.35
C ALA A 403 -15.39 10.54 15.70
N LEU A 404 -14.97 10.69 16.96
CA LEU A 404 -13.64 10.26 17.43
C LEU A 404 -13.54 8.73 17.52
N ALA A 405 -14.58 8.07 18.04
CA ALA A 405 -14.61 6.61 18.11
C ALA A 405 -14.60 5.96 16.71
N ALA A 406 -15.28 6.57 15.73
CA ALA A 406 -15.27 6.10 14.35
C ALA A 406 -13.84 6.12 13.76
N VAL A 407 -13.07 7.18 14.01
CA VAL A 407 -11.66 7.29 13.60
C VAL A 407 -10.81 6.18 14.19
N ASP A 408 -10.93 5.95 15.50
CA ASP A 408 -10.18 4.89 16.18
C ASP A 408 -10.48 3.52 15.57
N ARG A 409 -11.76 3.26 15.24
CA ARG A 409 -12.21 2.00 14.67
C ARG A 409 -11.75 1.82 13.23
N LEU A 410 -11.76 2.87 12.39
CA LEU A 410 -11.19 2.79 11.04
C LEU A 410 -9.68 2.48 11.08
N LYS A 411 -8.92 3.17 11.94
CA LYS A 411 -7.47 2.93 12.10
C LYS A 411 -7.15 1.52 12.61
N LYS A 412 -8.03 0.94 13.44
CA LYS A 412 -7.93 -0.47 13.86
C LYS A 412 -8.23 -1.44 12.72
N ILE A 413 -9.20 -1.13 11.85
CA ILE A 413 -9.54 -1.99 10.70
C ILE A 413 -8.44 -1.95 9.64
N PHE A 414 -7.96 -0.76 9.28
CA PHE A 414 -6.94 -0.57 8.27
C PHE A 414 -5.97 0.56 8.67
N PRO A 415 -4.72 0.24 9.07
CA PRO A 415 -3.76 1.23 9.53
C PRO A 415 -3.37 2.31 8.50
N GLY A 416 -3.53 2.02 7.20
CA GLY A 416 -3.23 2.94 6.12
C GLY A 416 -4.29 4.01 5.85
N VAL A 417 -5.40 4.03 6.61
CA VAL A 417 -6.41 5.10 6.50
C VAL A 417 -5.94 6.37 7.21
N ASN A 418 -6.05 7.50 6.52
CA ASN A 418 -5.96 8.83 7.12
C ASN A 418 -7.35 9.29 7.55
N ALA A 419 -7.70 9.01 8.80
CA ALA A 419 -9.00 9.37 9.36
C ALA A 419 -8.92 10.45 10.44
N GLU A 420 -9.83 11.43 10.35
CA GLU A 420 -10.04 12.53 11.29
C GLU A 420 -11.50 12.61 11.74
N GLY A 421 -11.75 13.21 12.91
CA GLY A 421 -13.07 13.24 13.53
C GLY A 421 -13.28 14.51 14.33
N TYR A 422 -14.40 15.19 14.10
CA TYR A 422 -14.75 16.46 14.73
C TYR A 422 -16.06 16.30 15.51
N ASN A 423 -15.97 16.50 16.83
CA ASN A 423 -17.14 16.52 17.71
C ASN A 423 -17.79 17.90 17.70
N MET A 424 -18.61 18.18 16.68
CA MET A 424 -19.12 19.50 16.36
C MET A 424 -20.58 19.41 15.93
N SER A 425 -21.40 20.39 16.36
CA SER A 425 -22.79 20.50 15.93
C SER A 425 -22.89 21.27 14.62
N ILE A 426 -23.93 20.99 13.83
CA ILE A 426 -24.23 21.73 12.61
C ILE A 426 -25.46 22.61 12.91
N PRO A 427 -25.32 23.95 12.94
CA PRO A 427 -26.45 24.85 13.16
C PRO A 427 -27.57 24.63 12.14
N MET A 428 -28.81 24.65 12.62
CA MET A 428 -30.00 24.28 11.85
C MET A 428 -30.96 25.47 11.69
N PRO A 429 -31.61 25.63 10.53
CA PRO A 429 -32.70 26.59 10.35
C PRO A 429 -33.81 26.40 11.39
N GLY A 430 -34.35 27.49 11.94
CA GLY A 430 -35.43 27.45 12.93
C GLY A 430 -35.00 27.06 14.35
N HIS A 431 -33.71 26.82 14.60
CA HIS A 431 -33.14 26.59 15.92
C HIS A 431 -32.29 27.80 16.32
N PRO A 432 -32.79 28.70 17.19
CA PRO A 432 -32.08 29.92 17.52
C PRO A 432 -30.70 29.62 18.11
N VAL A 433 -29.73 30.48 17.78
CA VAL A 433 -28.36 30.44 18.30
C VAL A 433 -28.03 31.71 19.10
N ASN A 434 -28.96 32.67 19.15
CA ASN A 434 -28.83 33.97 19.81
C ASN A 434 -29.24 34.01 21.29
N PHE A 435 -29.32 32.86 21.97
CA PHE A 435 -29.65 32.81 23.39
C PHE A 435 -28.62 33.53 24.28
N SER A 436 -27.37 33.65 23.82
CA SER A 436 -26.29 34.39 24.47
C SER A 436 -25.21 34.78 23.45
N GLU A 437 -24.29 35.69 23.82
CA GLU A 437 -23.12 35.99 22.99
C GLU A 437 -22.22 34.76 22.78
N LEU A 438 -22.13 33.88 23.79
CA LEU A 438 -21.34 32.65 23.72
C LEU A 438 -21.90 31.66 22.69
N THR A 439 -23.22 31.46 22.66
CA THR A 439 -23.86 30.54 21.70
C THR A 439 -23.76 31.06 20.27
N MET A 440 -23.83 32.38 20.07
CA MET A 440 -23.60 32.99 18.76
C MET A 440 -22.15 32.85 18.30
N ALA A 441 -21.20 33.06 19.20
CA ALA A 441 -19.78 32.89 18.90
C ALA A 441 -19.44 31.42 18.57
N GLN A 442 -19.99 30.47 19.32
CA GLN A 442 -19.83 29.04 19.03
C GLN A 442 -20.43 28.67 17.67
N ALA A 443 -21.66 29.12 17.37
CA ALA A 443 -22.28 28.87 16.07
C ALA A 443 -21.45 29.44 14.90
N ARG A 444 -20.81 30.61 15.10
CA ARG A 444 -19.88 31.17 14.11
C ARG A 444 -18.65 30.29 13.91
N GLN A 445 -18.03 29.83 14.99
CA GLN A 445 -16.88 28.93 14.93
C GLN A 445 -17.23 27.60 14.26
N ASP A 446 -18.39 27.03 14.58
CA ASP A 446 -18.87 25.78 13.98
C ASP A 446 -19.12 25.95 12.47
N VAL A 447 -19.69 27.10 12.05
CA VAL A 447 -19.86 27.45 10.64
C VAL A 447 -18.51 27.59 9.93
N GLU A 448 -17.57 28.36 10.48
CA GLU A 448 -16.23 28.55 9.91
C GLU A 448 -15.48 27.22 9.77
N GLN A 449 -15.58 26.35 10.78
CA GLN A 449 -14.99 25.02 10.75
C GLN A 449 -15.66 24.13 9.70
N LEU A 450 -17.00 24.18 9.57
CA LEU A 450 -17.71 23.42 8.53
C LEU A 450 -17.35 23.90 7.12
N GLU A 451 -17.27 25.22 6.90
CA GLU A 451 -16.83 25.83 5.65
C GLU A 451 -15.42 25.38 5.27
N LYS A 452 -14.50 25.38 6.23
CA LYS A 452 -13.14 24.87 6.05
C LYS A 452 -13.15 23.40 5.67
N LEU A 453 -13.85 22.55 6.43
CA LEU A 453 -13.92 21.12 6.15
C LEU A 453 -14.49 20.83 4.76
N ILE A 454 -15.59 21.50 4.37
CA ILE A 454 -16.16 21.34 3.02
C ILE A 454 -15.16 21.77 1.95
N SER A 455 -14.41 22.87 2.16
CA SER A 455 -13.41 23.37 1.21
C SER A 455 -12.23 22.42 1.04
N GLU A 456 -11.79 21.75 2.11
CA GLU A 456 -10.64 20.85 2.14
C GLU A 456 -10.94 19.45 1.62
N HIS A 457 -12.22 19.11 1.37
CA HIS A 457 -12.62 17.79 0.88
C HIS A 457 -13.15 17.85 -0.55
N ASP A 458 -13.09 16.73 -1.26
CA ASP A 458 -13.47 16.65 -2.68
C ASP A 458 -14.94 16.22 -2.82
N VAL A 459 -15.39 15.31 -1.95
CA VAL A 459 -16.77 14.83 -1.89
C VAL A 459 -17.33 14.95 -0.47
N VAL A 460 -18.55 15.49 -0.35
CA VAL A 460 -19.28 15.65 0.91
C VAL A 460 -20.47 14.70 0.95
N PHE A 461 -20.50 13.83 1.95
CA PHE A 461 -21.62 12.94 2.22
C PHE A 461 -22.54 13.54 3.28
N LEU A 462 -23.82 13.73 2.93
CA LEU A 462 -24.85 14.15 3.88
C LEU A 462 -25.57 12.92 4.45
N LEU A 463 -25.23 12.54 5.68
CA LEU A 463 -25.63 11.28 6.33
C LEU A 463 -26.32 11.53 7.68
N MET A 464 -26.93 12.70 7.81
CA MET A 464 -27.53 13.23 9.03
C MET A 464 -28.95 12.67 9.25
N ASP A 465 -29.46 12.78 10.47
CA ASP A 465 -30.74 12.20 10.88
C ASP A 465 -31.94 13.15 10.76
N THR A 466 -31.71 14.43 10.43
CA THR A 466 -32.79 15.38 10.21
C THR A 466 -32.65 16.13 8.89
N ARG A 467 -33.75 16.69 8.41
CA ARG A 467 -33.76 17.48 7.18
C ARG A 467 -33.10 18.84 7.38
N GLU A 468 -33.32 19.48 8.52
CA GLU A 468 -32.87 20.84 8.81
C GLU A 468 -31.34 20.89 8.86
N SER A 469 -30.74 19.86 9.45
CA SER A 469 -29.30 19.74 9.61
C SER A 469 -28.54 19.56 8.28
N ARG A 470 -29.22 19.10 7.21
CA ARG A 470 -28.68 19.02 5.85
C ARG A 470 -28.63 20.37 5.13
N TRP A 471 -29.37 21.38 5.60
CA TRP A 471 -29.54 22.65 4.89
C TRP A 471 -28.23 23.43 4.78
N LEU A 472 -27.57 23.69 5.92
CA LEU A 472 -26.35 24.48 5.96
C LEU A 472 -25.22 23.86 5.11
N PRO A 473 -24.90 22.55 5.24
CA PRO A 473 -23.93 21.90 4.35
C PRO A 473 -24.30 22.00 2.87
N THR A 474 -25.58 21.94 2.53
CA THR A 474 -26.05 22.06 1.14
C THR A 474 -25.77 23.45 0.57
N VAL A 475 -26.03 24.50 1.34
CA VAL A 475 -25.77 25.89 0.94
C VAL A 475 -24.27 26.12 0.74
N ILE A 476 -23.45 25.76 1.74
CA ILE A 476 -21.99 25.94 1.71
C ILE A 476 -21.39 25.20 0.50
N ALA A 477 -21.70 23.91 0.35
CA ALA A 477 -21.16 23.10 -0.73
C ALA A 477 -21.63 23.57 -2.11
N ALA A 478 -22.88 24.05 -2.25
CA ALA A 478 -23.37 24.60 -3.51
C ALA A 478 -22.61 25.88 -3.91
N SER A 479 -22.34 26.77 -2.94
CA SER A 479 -21.53 27.98 -3.16
C SER A 479 -20.07 27.64 -3.48
N GLN A 480 -19.47 26.71 -2.73
CA GLN A 480 -18.08 26.25 -2.93
C GLN A 480 -17.91 25.23 -4.07
N ARG A 481 -19.00 24.85 -4.76
CA ARG A 481 -19.00 23.92 -5.90
C ARG A 481 -18.40 22.56 -5.53
N LYS A 482 -18.83 22.00 -4.40
CA LYS A 482 -18.43 20.68 -3.93
C LYS A 482 -19.45 19.62 -4.31
N LEU A 483 -18.98 18.46 -4.72
CA LEU A 483 -19.85 17.33 -5.02
C LEU A 483 -20.47 16.81 -3.72
N ILE A 484 -21.80 16.83 -3.65
CA ILE A 484 -22.55 16.21 -2.56
C ILE A 484 -23.12 14.88 -3.00
N VAL A 485 -23.00 13.87 -2.14
CA VAL A 485 -23.84 12.67 -2.13
C VAL A 485 -24.68 12.65 -0.86
N ASN A 486 -25.99 12.78 -1.02
CA ASN A 486 -26.95 12.78 0.07
C ASN A 486 -27.62 11.42 0.20
N ALA A 487 -27.68 10.86 1.41
CA ALA A 487 -28.44 9.65 1.71
C ALA A 487 -29.38 9.88 2.90
N ALA A 488 -30.64 9.46 2.76
CA ALA A 488 -31.69 9.58 3.77
C ALA A 488 -32.54 8.31 3.84
N LEU A 489 -33.07 8.01 5.02
CA LEU A 489 -33.76 6.75 5.32
C LEU A 489 -35.15 7.02 5.89
N GLY A 490 -36.17 6.36 5.35
CA GLY A 490 -37.47 6.18 5.99
C GLY A 490 -37.58 4.84 6.72
N PHE A 491 -38.80 4.43 7.07
CA PHE A 491 -39.05 3.12 7.69
C PHE A 491 -38.66 1.94 6.79
N ASP A 492 -39.18 1.89 5.56
CA ASP A 492 -38.97 0.82 4.57
C ASP A 492 -38.46 1.36 3.21
N THR A 493 -38.11 2.64 3.16
CA THR A 493 -37.64 3.33 1.94
C THR A 493 -36.33 4.09 2.19
N PHE A 494 -35.60 4.40 1.12
CA PHE A 494 -34.43 5.28 1.17
C PHE A 494 -34.34 6.17 -0.06
N VAL A 495 -33.58 7.25 0.05
CA VAL A 495 -33.13 8.05 -1.10
C VAL A 495 -31.62 8.25 -1.01
N VAL A 496 -30.94 8.01 -2.14
CA VAL A 496 -29.54 8.38 -2.37
C VAL A 496 -29.51 9.30 -3.58
N MET A 497 -28.86 10.46 -3.50
CA MET A 497 -28.80 11.38 -4.62
C MET A 497 -27.51 12.19 -4.63
N ARG A 498 -27.08 12.62 -5.83
CA ARG A 498 -26.04 13.64 -5.97
C ARG A 498 -26.67 15.01 -6.20
N HIS A 499 -26.12 16.07 -5.61
CA HIS A 499 -26.60 17.42 -5.91
C HIS A 499 -26.03 17.93 -7.23
N GLY A 500 -26.71 18.89 -7.87
CA GLY A 500 -26.18 19.56 -9.06
C GLY A 500 -24.97 20.45 -8.77
N LEU A 501 -23.90 20.28 -9.54
CA LEU A 501 -22.64 20.97 -9.36
C LEU A 501 -22.64 22.32 -10.11
N LYS A 502 -22.65 23.45 -9.38
CA LYS A 502 -22.84 24.78 -9.98
C LYS A 502 -21.65 25.24 -10.85
N LYS A 503 -21.92 25.68 -12.09
CA LYS A 503 -20.92 26.30 -12.99
C LYS A 503 -20.43 27.67 -12.46
N PRO A 504 -19.14 28.03 -12.67
CA PRO A 504 -18.59 29.36 -12.37
C PRO A 504 -19.47 30.51 -12.90
N LYS A 505 -19.50 31.65 -12.18
CA LYS A 505 -20.30 32.81 -12.60
C LYS A 505 -19.87 33.35 -13.98
N GLU A 506 -18.58 33.22 -14.33
CA GLU A 506 -18.01 33.66 -15.63
C GLU A 506 -18.46 32.79 -16.83
N SER A 507 -18.89 31.55 -16.62
CA SER A 507 -19.33 30.66 -17.69
C SER A 507 -20.85 30.65 -17.92
N GLN A 508 -21.61 31.46 -17.18
CA GLN A 508 -23.07 31.62 -17.35
C GLN A 508 -23.44 32.72 -18.37
N SER A 509 -22.51 33.62 -18.70
CA SER A 509 -22.74 34.72 -19.66
C SER A 509 -22.81 34.27 -21.12
N GLU A 510 -22.30 33.08 -21.48
CA GLU A 510 -22.36 32.58 -22.86
C GLU A 510 -23.67 31.82 -23.17
N GLU A 511 -24.30 31.16 -22.18
CA GLU A 511 -25.58 30.45 -22.38
C GLU A 511 -26.80 31.39 -22.40
N SER A 512 -26.68 32.61 -21.86
CA SER A 512 -27.75 33.62 -21.85
C SER A 512 -27.87 34.41 -23.18
N THR A 513 -26.94 34.21 -24.12
CA THR A 513 -26.94 34.80 -25.47
C THR A 513 -27.53 33.90 -26.57
N ALA A 514 -28.18 32.78 -26.25
CA ALA A 514 -29.06 32.10 -27.19
C ALA A 514 -30.39 32.88 -27.34
N THR A 515 -30.26 34.10 -27.85
CA THR A 515 -31.37 34.94 -28.29
C THR A 515 -32.01 34.25 -29.50
N ILE A 516 -33.32 34.01 -29.43
CA ILE A 516 -34.14 33.62 -30.56
C ILE A 516 -34.02 34.73 -31.62
N THR A 517 -33.18 34.55 -32.64
CA THR A 517 -33.13 35.40 -33.83
C THR A 517 -34.28 35.02 -34.76
N PRO A 518 -35.22 35.93 -35.08
CA PRO A 518 -36.22 35.68 -36.11
C PRO A 518 -35.59 35.91 -37.49
N GLY A 519 -35.26 34.82 -38.19
CA GLY A 519 -34.90 34.88 -39.60
C GLY A 519 -33.93 33.80 -40.07
N THR A 520 -34.48 32.65 -40.46
CA THR A 520 -34.29 32.03 -41.79
C THR A 520 -35.03 30.70 -41.78
N ALA A 521 -35.93 30.54 -42.75
CA ALA A 521 -36.73 29.34 -42.90
C ALA A 521 -35.82 28.18 -43.36
N GLN A 522 -35.52 27.26 -42.44
CA GLN A 522 -35.20 25.88 -42.77
C GLN A 522 -36.31 24.99 -42.22
N THR A 523 -37.05 24.40 -43.12
CA THR A 523 -38.12 23.43 -42.88
C THR A 523 -37.56 22.20 -42.17
N TYR A 524 -37.74 22.14 -40.87
CA TYR A 524 -37.77 20.88 -40.11
C TYR A 524 -39.22 20.46 -39.94
N PRO A 525 -39.59 19.19 -40.17
CA PRO A 525 -40.96 18.73 -40.02
C PRO A 525 -41.37 18.84 -38.55
N CYS A 526 -42.47 19.54 -38.30
CA CYS A 526 -43.17 19.60 -37.03
C CYS A 526 -43.75 18.22 -36.69
N VAL A 527 -42.94 17.38 -36.05
CA VAL A 527 -43.40 16.18 -35.36
C VAL A 527 -43.75 16.58 -33.93
N PHE A 528 -45.03 16.48 -33.58
CA PHE A 528 -45.52 16.51 -32.20
C PHE A 528 -44.68 15.55 -31.34
N HIS A 529 -43.67 16.07 -30.64
CA HIS A 529 -42.93 15.29 -29.66
C HIS A 529 -43.77 15.14 -28.40
N SER A 530 -43.96 13.88 -28.02
CA SER A 530 -44.51 13.43 -26.75
C SER A 530 -43.90 14.18 -25.57
N PHE A 531 -44.72 14.54 -24.58
CA PHE A 531 -44.35 15.22 -23.33
C PHE A 531 -43.29 14.49 -22.47
N SER A 532 -42.83 13.29 -22.85
CA SER A 532 -41.80 12.55 -22.13
C SER A 532 -40.37 13.11 -22.27
N SER A 533 -40.16 14.11 -23.13
CA SER A 533 -38.83 14.66 -23.48
C SER A 533 -38.32 15.79 -22.57
N LEU A 534 -39.12 16.32 -21.62
CA LEU A 534 -38.71 17.50 -20.82
C LEU A 534 -37.81 17.16 -19.62
N PHE A 535 -37.71 15.89 -19.24
CA PHE A 535 -36.97 15.43 -18.05
C PHE A 535 -35.91 14.37 -18.35
N SER A 536 -35.71 14.01 -19.62
CA SER A 536 -34.57 13.22 -20.07
C SER A 536 -33.35 14.12 -20.30
N ASN A 537 -32.16 13.64 -19.96
CA ASN A 537 -30.87 14.32 -20.20
C ASN A 537 -30.64 15.65 -19.45
N ILE A 538 -30.95 15.70 -18.15
CA ILE A 538 -30.63 16.89 -17.34
C ILE A 538 -29.11 16.96 -17.09
N PRO A 539 -28.42 18.05 -17.51
CA PRO A 539 -26.98 18.22 -17.25
C PRO A 539 -26.69 18.32 -15.75
N GLY A 540 -25.53 17.82 -15.32
CA GLY A 540 -25.17 17.76 -13.89
C GLY A 540 -25.26 19.10 -13.16
N HIS A 541 -24.91 20.21 -13.82
CA HIS A 541 -24.99 21.54 -13.22
C HIS A 541 -26.41 22.08 -13.01
N ARG A 542 -27.42 21.48 -13.66
CA ARG A 542 -28.84 21.84 -13.55
C ARG A 542 -29.62 20.88 -12.67
N LEU A 543 -28.98 19.87 -12.07
CA LEU A 543 -29.67 18.95 -11.17
C LEU A 543 -30.08 19.64 -9.87
N GLY A 544 -31.24 19.24 -9.35
CA GLY A 544 -31.74 19.71 -8.07
C GLY A 544 -30.90 19.24 -6.88
N CYS A 545 -31.01 19.95 -5.75
CA CYS A 545 -30.55 19.45 -4.47
C CYS A 545 -31.68 18.73 -3.72
N TYR A 546 -31.38 18.21 -2.53
CA TYR A 546 -32.36 17.58 -1.64
C TYR A 546 -33.62 18.44 -1.40
N PHE A 547 -33.46 19.77 -1.34
CA PHE A 547 -34.53 20.74 -1.07
C PHE A 547 -35.28 21.23 -2.32
N CYS A 548 -34.97 20.77 -3.53
CA CYS A 548 -35.65 21.25 -4.75
C CYS A 548 -37.01 20.62 -5.00
N ASN A 549 -37.25 19.41 -4.47
CA ASN A 549 -38.47 18.65 -4.77
C ASN A 549 -39.55 18.79 -3.69
N ASP A 550 -39.38 19.73 -2.77
CA ASP A 550 -40.30 19.97 -1.67
C ASP A 550 -40.56 21.48 -1.58
N VAL A 551 -41.83 21.86 -1.47
CA VAL A 551 -42.28 23.26 -1.50
C VAL A 551 -42.26 23.92 -0.12
N VAL A 552 -41.84 23.22 0.94
CA VAL A 552 -41.79 23.76 2.31
C VAL A 552 -40.34 24.03 2.75
N ALA A 553 -40.09 25.14 3.46
CA ALA A 553 -38.78 25.43 4.05
C ALA A 553 -38.43 24.47 5.20
N PRO A 554 -37.13 24.17 5.41
CA PRO A 554 -36.71 23.47 6.62
C PRO A 554 -37.00 24.34 7.86
N GLY A 555 -37.76 23.80 8.81
CA GLY A 555 -38.04 24.38 10.13
C GLY A 555 -38.05 23.28 11.19
N ASP A 556 -38.33 23.61 12.46
CA ASP A 556 -38.32 22.64 13.58
C ASP A 556 -39.33 21.50 13.37
N SER A 557 -38.85 20.44 12.71
CA SER A 557 -39.66 19.27 12.39
C SER A 557 -39.70 18.27 13.53
N THR A 558 -39.01 18.49 14.67
CA THR A 558 -38.97 17.52 15.80
C THR A 558 -40.36 17.21 16.38
N ARG A 559 -41.38 17.96 15.94
CA ARG A 559 -42.79 17.77 16.24
C ARG A 559 -43.61 17.01 15.18
N ASP A 560 -43.18 16.94 13.91
CA ASP A 560 -43.89 16.31 12.79
C ASP A 560 -43.00 15.33 11.97
N ARG A 561 -43.43 14.06 11.87
CA ARG A 561 -42.60 12.93 11.39
C ARG A 561 -42.32 12.97 9.88
N THR A 562 -41.20 13.57 9.49
CA THR A 562 -40.65 13.47 8.12
C THR A 562 -39.90 12.15 7.87
N LEU A 563 -39.58 11.86 6.60
CA LEU A 563 -38.82 10.66 6.18
C LEU A 563 -37.55 10.48 7.03
N ASP A 564 -36.79 11.57 7.22
CA ASP A 564 -35.47 11.59 7.87
C ASP A 564 -35.51 11.20 9.36
N GLN A 565 -36.60 11.48 10.08
CA GLN A 565 -36.67 11.26 11.54
C GLN A 565 -36.83 9.79 11.96
N GLN A 566 -36.90 8.86 11.01
CA GLN A 566 -37.10 7.44 11.29
C GLN A 566 -35.79 6.63 11.27
N CYS A 567 -34.63 7.28 11.27
CA CYS A 567 -33.33 6.61 11.20
C CYS A 567 -33.11 5.54 12.29
N THR A 568 -33.71 5.68 13.48
CA THR A 568 -33.67 4.70 14.57
C THR A 568 -34.72 3.59 14.49
N VAL A 569 -35.82 3.82 13.77
CA VAL A 569 -36.95 2.88 13.63
C VAL A 569 -36.98 2.24 12.23
N SER A 570 -36.01 2.55 11.38
CA SER A 570 -35.85 1.97 10.04
C SER A 570 -35.54 0.47 10.07
N ARG A 571 -36.00 -0.24 9.03
CA ARG A 571 -35.62 -1.64 8.80
C ARG A 571 -34.09 -1.75 8.67
N PRO A 572 -33.41 -2.61 9.46
CA PRO A 572 -31.94 -2.60 9.57
C PRO A 572 -31.16 -2.71 8.24
N GLY A 573 -31.72 -3.38 7.24
CA GLY A 573 -31.09 -3.55 5.93
C GLY A 573 -30.95 -2.25 5.11
N LEU A 574 -31.77 -1.23 5.37
CA LEU A 574 -31.83 -0.02 4.53
C LEU A 574 -30.52 0.77 4.57
N ALA A 575 -29.92 0.94 5.73
CA ALA A 575 -28.70 1.74 5.86
C ALA A 575 -27.50 1.08 5.17
N MET A 576 -27.45 -0.26 5.14
CA MET A 576 -26.42 -0.99 4.40
C MET A 576 -26.60 -0.79 2.90
N ILE A 577 -27.84 -0.93 2.39
CA ILE A 577 -28.16 -0.74 0.97
C ILE A 577 -27.90 0.71 0.54
N ALA A 578 -28.45 1.68 1.26
CA ALA A 578 -28.30 3.10 0.95
C ALA A 578 -26.84 3.55 1.08
N GLY A 579 -26.12 3.09 2.11
CA GLY A 579 -24.70 3.40 2.29
C GLY A 579 -23.83 2.85 1.16
N ALA A 580 -24.08 1.60 0.72
CA ALA A 580 -23.40 1.02 -0.42
C ALA A 580 -23.70 1.81 -1.72
N LEU A 581 -24.98 2.06 -2.01
CA LEU A 581 -25.40 2.81 -3.20
C LEU A 581 -24.85 4.24 -3.22
N ALA A 582 -24.72 4.90 -2.08
CA ALA A 582 -24.12 6.23 -1.99
C ALA A 582 -22.63 6.21 -2.40
N VAL A 583 -21.88 5.21 -1.96
CA VAL A 583 -20.47 5.06 -2.36
C VAL A 583 -20.36 4.66 -3.83
N GLU A 584 -21.14 3.67 -4.29
CA GLU A 584 -21.13 3.27 -5.71
C GLU A 584 -21.51 4.43 -6.64
N LEU A 585 -22.48 5.26 -6.24
CA LEU A 585 -22.82 6.48 -6.99
C LEU A 585 -21.62 7.45 -7.05
N MET A 586 -20.92 7.67 -5.93
CA MET A 586 -19.71 8.49 -5.91
C MET A 586 -18.65 7.93 -6.87
N ILE A 587 -18.37 6.62 -6.81
CA ILE A 587 -17.35 5.99 -7.64
C ILE A 587 -17.73 6.14 -9.12
N SER A 588 -18.96 5.83 -9.51
CA SER A 588 -19.44 6.01 -10.89
C SER A 588 -19.34 7.47 -11.36
N VAL A 589 -19.69 8.44 -10.50
CA VAL A 589 -19.48 9.86 -10.81
C VAL A 589 -18.00 10.16 -11.06
N LEU A 590 -17.09 9.72 -10.19
CA LEU A 590 -15.66 9.96 -10.36
C LEU A 590 -15.09 9.30 -11.62
N GLN A 591 -15.60 8.14 -12.02
CA GLN A 591 -15.15 7.45 -13.24
C GLN A 591 -15.73 8.07 -14.52
N HIS A 592 -16.77 8.90 -14.43
CA HIS A 592 -17.33 9.58 -15.58
C HIS A 592 -16.39 10.69 -16.08
N PRO A 593 -16.19 10.86 -17.41
CA PRO A 593 -15.32 11.92 -17.94
C PRO A 593 -15.70 13.33 -17.50
N GLU A 594 -17.00 13.61 -17.38
CA GLU A 594 -17.53 14.90 -16.90
C GLU A 594 -17.73 14.99 -15.37
N GLU A 595 -17.41 13.93 -14.63
CA GLU A 595 -17.52 13.88 -13.17
C GLU A 595 -18.88 14.38 -12.63
N GLY A 596 -18.87 15.33 -11.68
CA GLY A 596 -20.08 15.91 -11.10
C GLY A 596 -20.97 16.66 -12.10
N TYR A 597 -20.45 17.00 -13.29
CA TYR A 597 -21.22 17.63 -14.37
C TYR A 597 -21.94 16.63 -15.26
N ALA A 598 -21.67 15.33 -15.10
CA ALA A 598 -22.30 14.26 -15.86
C ALA A 598 -23.82 14.39 -15.90
N VAL A 599 -24.39 14.16 -17.09
CA VAL A 599 -25.83 14.07 -17.32
C VAL A 599 -26.44 12.96 -16.46
N ALA A 600 -27.62 13.21 -15.90
CA ALA A 600 -28.29 12.20 -15.08
C ALA A 600 -28.86 11.05 -15.93
N SER A 601 -28.41 9.83 -15.64
CA SER A 601 -29.04 8.62 -16.18
C SER A 601 -30.43 8.40 -15.56
N SER A 602 -31.36 7.94 -16.38
CA SER A 602 -32.73 7.58 -16.02
C SER A 602 -32.95 6.07 -16.02
N SER A 603 -34.13 5.61 -15.60
CA SER A 603 -34.49 4.18 -15.68
C SER A 603 -34.55 3.65 -17.12
N ASP A 604 -34.85 4.52 -18.08
CA ASP A 604 -34.94 4.15 -19.50
C ASP A 604 -33.55 3.91 -20.12
N ASP A 605 -32.50 4.47 -19.52
CA ASP A 605 -31.12 4.30 -19.96
C ASP A 605 -30.53 2.92 -19.61
N ARG A 606 -31.26 2.08 -18.88
CA ARG A 606 -30.81 0.71 -18.54
C ARG A 606 -30.50 -0.16 -19.77
N MET A 607 -31.08 0.17 -20.92
CA MET A 607 -30.92 -0.57 -22.17
C MET A 607 -29.83 0.05 -23.10
N ASN A 608 -29.28 1.20 -22.73
CA ASN A 608 -28.25 1.89 -23.51
C ASN A 608 -26.84 1.47 -23.06
N GLU A 609 -25.82 1.76 -23.90
CA GLU A 609 -24.43 1.63 -23.45
C GLU A 609 -24.21 2.55 -22.22
N PRO A 610 -23.66 2.02 -21.12
CA PRO A 610 -23.53 2.79 -19.90
C PRO A 610 -22.49 3.91 -20.09
N PRO A 611 -22.71 5.08 -19.48
CA PRO A 611 -21.82 6.24 -19.64
C PRO A 611 -20.46 6.04 -18.96
N THR A 612 -20.33 5.02 -18.11
CA THR A 612 -19.07 4.63 -17.48
C THR A 612 -18.89 3.12 -17.55
N SER A 613 -17.65 2.66 -17.39
CA SER A 613 -17.35 1.23 -17.28
C SER A 613 -17.89 0.58 -16.00
N LEU A 614 -18.45 1.38 -15.07
CA LEU A 614 -19.13 0.90 -13.86
C LEU A 614 -20.66 1.01 -13.94
N GLY A 615 -21.21 1.46 -15.08
CA GLY A 615 -22.65 1.58 -15.28
C GLY A 615 -23.16 3.03 -15.31
N LEU A 616 -24.39 3.20 -14.83
CA LEU A 616 -25.15 4.45 -14.87
C LEU A 616 -24.67 5.49 -13.84
N VAL A 617 -24.96 6.77 -14.12
CA VAL A 617 -24.70 7.90 -13.22
C VAL A 617 -26.00 8.66 -12.93
N PRO A 618 -26.92 8.06 -12.12
CA PRO A 618 -28.22 8.65 -11.86
C PRO A 618 -28.15 9.95 -11.05
N HIS A 619 -29.23 10.73 -11.08
CA HIS A 619 -29.41 11.85 -10.16
C HIS A 619 -29.83 11.36 -8.78
N GLN A 620 -30.91 10.59 -8.71
CA GLN A 620 -31.46 10.01 -7.49
C GLN A 620 -31.65 8.50 -7.68
N ILE A 621 -31.52 7.77 -6.59
CA ILE A 621 -31.87 6.37 -6.44
C ILE A 621 -32.84 6.31 -5.27
N ARG A 622 -34.10 5.95 -5.55
CA ARG A 622 -35.12 5.75 -4.51
C ARG A 622 -35.46 4.27 -4.43
N GLY A 623 -35.25 3.69 -3.26
CA GLY A 623 -35.50 2.27 -3.05
C GLY A 623 -36.65 2.00 -2.09
N PHE A 624 -37.37 0.91 -2.37
CA PHE A 624 -38.54 0.46 -1.62
C PHE A 624 -38.34 -0.99 -1.19
N LEU A 625 -37.98 -1.23 0.07
CA LEU A 625 -37.64 -2.56 0.56
C LEU A 625 -38.87 -3.48 0.71
N SER A 626 -40.07 -2.91 0.79
CA SER A 626 -41.33 -3.66 0.73
C SER A 626 -41.58 -4.27 -0.66
N ARG A 627 -41.01 -3.68 -1.72
CA ARG A 627 -41.18 -4.12 -3.12
C ARG A 627 -39.91 -4.68 -3.75
N PHE A 628 -38.77 -4.55 -3.07
CA PHE A 628 -37.44 -4.88 -3.59
C PHE A 628 -37.14 -4.18 -4.94
N ASP A 629 -37.54 -2.92 -5.04
CA ASP A 629 -37.45 -2.14 -6.29
C ASP A 629 -36.74 -0.80 -6.08
N ASN A 630 -36.08 -0.31 -7.13
CA ASN A 630 -35.37 0.96 -7.20
C ASN A 630 -35.79 1.76 -8.44
N VAL A 631 -36.11 3.04 -8.25
CA VAL A 631 -36.42 4.00 -9.32
C VAL A 631 -35.36 5.11 -9.39
N LEU A 632 -35.09 5.60 -10.61
CA LEU A 632 -34.03 6.57 -10.89
C LEU A 632 -34.58 7.93 -11.39
N PRO A 633 -35.30 8.70 -10.56
CA PRO A 633 -35.84 9.98 -10.98
C PRO A 633 -34.74 11.04 -11.10
N ALA A 634 -34.90 11.94 -12.07
CA ALA A 634 -34.11 13.16 -12.20
C ALA A 634 -35.00 14.39 -12.03
N SER A 635 -34.44 15.49 -11.51
CA SER A 635 -35.16 16.74 -11.28
C SER A 635 -34.24 17.92 -11.51
N LEU A 636 -34.82 18.98 -12.09
CA LEU A 636 -34.14 20.25 -12.31
C LEU A 636 -34.00 21.01 -10.99
N ALA A 637 -32.95 21.83 -10.90
CA ALA A 637 -32.80 22.79 -9.84
C ALA A 637 -33.97 23.77 -9.87
N PHE A 638 -34.69 23.85 -8.75
CA PHE A 638 -35.82 24.76 -8.59
C PHE A 638 -35.32 26.18 -8.30
N ASP A 639 -35.83 27.15 -9.04
CA ASP A 639 -35.46 28.56 -8.97
C ASP A 639 -35.84 29.20 -7.63
N LYS A 640 -36.91 28.72 -6.98
CA LYS A 640 -37.33 29.12 -5.62
C LYS A 640 -36.87 28.18 -4.50
N CYS A 641 -35.90 27.31 -4.76
CA CYS A 641 -35.37 26.39 -3.74
C CYS A 641 -34.79 27.15 -2.54
N THR A 642 -35.12 26.71 -1.32
CA THR A 642 -34.65 27.32 -0.06
C THR A 642 -33.17 27.07 0.25
N ALA A 643 -32.47 26.27 -0.55
CA ALA A 643 -31.05 25.98 -0.36
C ALA A 643 -30.16 26.37 -1.55
N CYS A 644 -30.49 25.90 -2.77
CA CYS A 644 -29.59 26.07 -3.93
C CYS A 644 -30.10 27.04 -5.01
N SER A 645 -31.10 27.87 -4.71
CA SER A 645 -31.56 28.93 -5.60
C SER A 645 -30.51 30.05 -5.70
N PRO A 646 -30.45 30.79 -6.82
CA PRO A 646 -29.55 31.93 -6.96
C PRO A 646 -29.71 32.94 -5.82
N ILE A 647 -30.94 33.23 -5.41
CA ILE A 647 -31.21 34.21 -4.35
C ILE A 647 -30.63 33.79 -2.99
N VAL A 648 -30.73 32.51 -2.61
CA VAL A 648 -30.15 32.02 -1.35
C VAL A 648 -28.63 32.05 -1.42
N LEU A 649 -28.05 31.58 -2.52
CA LEU A 649 -26.59 31.54 -2.69
C LEU A 649 -25.99 32.95 -2.73
N ASP A 650 -26.60 33.90 -3.43
CA ASP A 650 -26.12 35.28 -3.50
C ASP A 650 -26.22 35.99 -2.14
N ASN A 651 -27.25 35.71 -1.33
CA ASN A 651 -27.33 36.26 0.04
C ASN A 651 -26.26 35.66 0.95
N TYR A 652 -26.03 34.34 0.89
CA TYR A 652 -24.96 33.69 1.66
C TYR A 652 -23.57 34.20 1.24
N GLU A 653 -23.28 34.27 -0.06
CA GLU A 653 -21.99 34.75 -0.58
C GLU A 653 -21.72 36.23 -0.22
N ARG A 654 -22.77 37.06 -0.14
CA ARG A 654 -22.65 38.49 0.18
C ARG A 654 -22.56 38.78 1.68
N GLU A 655 -23.37 38.10 2.49
CA GLU A 655 -23.55 38.44 3.92
C GLU A 655 -22.91 37.41 4.87
N GLY A 656 -22.51 36.24 4.37
CA GLY A 656 -21.85 35.18 5.14
C GLY A 656 -22.63 34.78 6.39
N PHE A 657 -21.94 34.74 7.53
CA PHE A 657 -22.55 34.36 8.81
C PHE A 657 -23.70 35.27 9.24
N GLN A 658 -23.78 36.53 8.79
CA GLN A 658 -24.90 37.40 9.16
C GLN A 658 -26.22 36.91 8.54
N PHE A 659 -26.19 36.44 7.30
CA PHE A 659 -27.34 35.81 6.65
C PHE A 659 -27.70 34.50 7.37
N LEU A 660 -26.71 33.65 7.63
CA LEU A 660 -26.92 32.38 8.34
C LEU A 660 -27.54 32.59 9.73
N ALA A 661 -27.05 33.58 10.49
CA ALA A 661 -27.62 33.95 11.78
C ALA A 661 -29.09 34.37 11.67
N LYS A 662 -29.49 35.10 10.62
CA LYS A 662 -30.91 35.40 10.39
C LYS A 662 -31.70 34.11 10.16
N VAL A 663 -31.20 33.18 9.35
CA VAL A 663 -31.86 31.90 9.06
C VAL A 663 -32.03 31.04 10.32
N PHE A 664 -30.99 30.89 11.14
CA PHE A 664 -31.05 30.07 12.36
C PHE A 664 -32.04 30.64 13.38
N ASN A 665 -32.08 31.97 13.52
CA ASN A 665 -32.90 32.65 14.54
C ASN A 665 -34.32 32.99 14.08
N SER A 666 -34.66 32.80 12.81
CA SER A 666 -36.00 33.10 12.28
C SER A 666 -36.94 31.89 12.34
N SER A 667 -38.25 32.14 12.33
CA SER A 667 -39.25 31.12 12.04
C SER A 667 -39.11 30.60 10.60
N HIS A 668 -39.70 29.44 10.31
CA HIS A 668 -39.66 28.75 9.01
C HIS A 668 -39.95 29.65 7.79
N SER A 669 -40.72 30.72 7.96
CA SER A 669 -41.14 31.63 6.89
C SER A 669 -40.00 32.45 6.26
N PHE A 670 -38.88 32.73 6.96
CA PHE A 670 -37.86 33.65 6.42
C PHE A 670 -37.28 33.17 5.08
N LEU A 671 -36.96 31.88 4.97
CA LEU A 671 -36.45 31.31 3.72
C LEU A 671 -37.53 31.24 2.65
N GLU A 672 -38.79 31.01 3.02
CA GLU A 672 -39.92 30.96 2.08
C GLU A 672 -40.23 32.34 1.48
N ASP A 673 -40.19 33.36 2.33
CA ASP A 673 -40.36 34.76 1.94
C ASP A 673 -39.23 35.19 1.00
N LEU A 674 -37.99 34.85 1.36
CA LEU A 674 -36.81 35.18 0.57
C LEU A 674 -36.85 34.55 -0.82
N THR A 675 -37.29 33.30 -0.96
CA THR A 675 -37.34 32.62 -2.26
C THR A 675 -38.63 32.86 -3.03
N GLY A 676 -39.61 33.57 -2.45
CA GLY A 676 -40.92 33.76 -3.05
C GLY A 676 -41.77 32.49 -3.06
N LEU A 677 -41.47 31.51 -2.19
CA LEU A 677 -42.31 30.35 -1.91
C LEU A 677 -43.59 30.76 -1.17
N THR A 678 -43.53 31.73 -0.26
CA THR A 678 -44.72 32.25 0.43
C THR A 678 -45.76 32.76 -0.57
N LEU A 679 -45.31 33.55 -1.56
CA LEU A 679 -46.15 34.02 -2.66
C LEU A 679 -46.69 32.85 -3.48
N LEU A 680 -45.86 31.85 -3.79
CA LEU A 680 -46.30 30.66 -4.55
C LEU A 680 -47.40 29.88 -3.79
N HIS A 681 -47.27 29.73 -2.48
CA HIS A 681 -48.30 29.09 -1.64
C HIS A 681 -49.60 29.89 -1.64
N GLN A 682 -49.52 31.22 -1.51
CA GLN A 682 -50.69 32.10 -1.56
C GLN A 682 -51.39 32.04 -2.92
N GLU A 683 -50.64 32.07 -4.02
CA GLU A 683 -51.16 31.92 -5.39
C GLU A 683 -51.82 30.55 -5.60
N THR A 684 -51.22 29.49 -5.06
CA THR A 684 -51.77 28.13 -5.15
C THR A 684 -53.08 28.01 -4.36
N GLN A 685 -53.12 28.51 -3.12
CA GLN A 685 -54.33 28.54 -2.31
C GLN A 685 -55.43 29.39 -2.94
N ALA A 686 -55.08 30.56 -3.51
CA ALA A 686 -56.03 31.41 -4.22
C ALA A 686 -56.60 30.70 -5.46
N ALA A 687 -55.76 30.01 -6.23
CA ALA A 687 -56.19 29.20 -7.38
C ALA A 687 -57.11 28.04 -6.97
N GLU A 688 -56.83 27.36 -5.85
CA GLU A 688 -57.70 26.33 -5.29
C GLU A 688 -59.07 26.89 -4.87
N THR A 689 -59.10 28.07 -4.24
CA THR A 689 -60.37 28.73 -3.87
C THR A 689 -61.15 29.27 -5.07
N GLY A 690 -60.49 29.62 -6.18
CA GLY A 690 -61.13 30.07 -7.42
C GLY A 690 -61.70 28.94 -8.29
N LEU A 691 -61.30 27.69 -8.04
CA LEU A 691 -61.77 26.49 -8.76
C LEU A 691 -63.13 25.97 -8.29
N SER A 692 -63.78 26.63 -7.31
CA SER A 692 -65.14 26.27 -6.88
C SER A 692 -66.25 26.75 -7.84
N ASP A 693 -65.96 27.65 -8.78
CA ASP A 693 -66.92 28.14 -9.78
C ASP A 693 -66.44 27.85 -11.22
N HIS A 694 -67.01 26.78 -11.80
CA HIS A 694 -66.96 26.34 -13.21
C HIS A 694 -65.64 25.80 -13.81
N TYR A 695 -65.76 24.59 -14.40
CA TYR A 695 -64.81 23.80 -15.22
C TYR A 695 -63.88 22.81 -14.49
N TYR A 696 -64.48 21.71 -14.04
CA TYR A 696 -63.85 20.64 -13.25
C TYR A 696 -63.02 19.59 -14.02
N LEU A 697 -62.78 19.70 -15.33
CA LEU A 697 -62.11 18.60 -16.08
C LEU A 697 -60.95 18.98 -17.02
N ILE A 698 -60.73 20.27 -17.32
CA ILE A 698 -59.65 20.67 -18.24
C ILE A 698 -58.50 21.37 -17.50
N SER A 699 -58.75 21.98 -16.33
CA SER A 699 -57.72 22.72 -15.58
C SER A 699 -56.85 21.83 -14.69
N VAL A 700 -57.37 20.72 -14.15
CA VAL A 700 -56.60 19.80 -13.31
C VAL A 700 -55.43 19.17 -14.10
N CYS A 701 -55.61 18.87 -15.38
CA CYS A 701 -54.52 18.40 -16.25
C CYS A 701 -53.48 19.49 -16.60
N LYS A 702 -53.82 20.78 -16.54
CA LYS A 702 -52.84 21.88 -16.70
C LYS A 702 -52.11 22.19 -15.40
N PHE A 703 -52.79 22.09 -14.26
CA PHE A 703 -52.22 22.38 -12.95
C PHE A 703 -51.33 21.23 -12.43
N MET A 704 -51.72 19.98 -12.65
CA MET A 704 -50.85 18.81 -12.37
C MET A 704 -49.65 18.69 -13.33
N ASN A 705 -49.63 19.45 -14.43
CA ASN A 705 -48.48 19.54 -15.32
C ASN A 705 -47.47 20.64 -14.92
N MET A 706 -47.89 21.62 -14.11
CA MET A 706 -46.96 22.60 -13.49
C MET A 706 -46.35 22.06 -12.19
N LEU A 707 -47.11 21.28 -11.42
CA LEU A 707 -46.64 20.65 -10.20
C LEU A 707 -46.11 19.25 -10.50
N GLN A 708 -44.78 19.13 -10.53
CA GLN A 708 -44.02 17.88 -10.56
C GLN A 708 -44.43 16.92 -9.42
N LEU A 709 -45.51 16.16 -9.60
CA LEU A 709 -45.94 15.14 -8.64
C LEU A 709 -46.20 13.81 -9.36
N HIS A 710 -45.15 12.98 -9.43
CA HIS A 710 -45.32 11.54 -9.65
C HIS A 710 -45.84 10.81 -8.39
N GLN A 711 -46.10 11.53 -7.28
CA GLN A 711 -46.63 10.95 -6.04
C GLN A 711 -48.16 10.72 -6.06
N SER A 712 -48.90 11.27 -7.03
CA SER A 712 -50.37 11.23 -7.00
C SER A 712 -51.00 9.96 -7.56
N ALA A 713 -50.24 9.05 -8.19
CA ALA A 713 -50.77 7.80 -8.72
C ALA A 713 -50.68 6.62 -7.72
N VAL A 714 -49.98 6.76 -6.59
CA VAL A 714 -49.82 5.67 -5.60
C VAL A 714 -50.56 5.97 -4.29
N SER A 715 -50.78 7.24 -3.92
CA SER A 715 -51.53 7.59 -2.69
C SER A 715 -53.05 7.52 -2.82
N LEU A 716 -53.61 7.47 -4.04
CA LEU A 716 -55.07 7.41 -4.25
C LEU A 716 -55.68 6.00 -4.16
N GLN A 717 -54.88 4.96 -3.94
CA GLN A 717 -55.37 3.59 -3.70
C GLN A 717 -55.37 3.16 -2.22
N ILE A 718 -54.93 4.01 -1.29
CA ILE A 718 -54.83 3.65 0.14
C ILE A 718 -55.94 4.31 1.00
N HIS A 719 -56.71 5.27 0.47
CA HIS A 719 -57.80 5.92 1.22
C HIS A 719 -59.24 5.61 0.75
N LYS A 720 -59.43 4.56 -0.06
CA LYS A 720 -60.75 3.95 -0.27
C LYS A 720 -60.70 2.46 0.05
N GLY A 721 -60.73 2.19 1.34
CA GLY A 721 -60.83 0.87 1.96
C GLY A 721 -60.90 1.05 3.46
N PHE A 722 -62.08 1.46 3.95
CA PHE A 722 -62.49 1.13 5.31
C PHE A 722 -62.59 -0.39 5.47
#